data_AF-A0A9R1E963-F1
#
_entry.id   AF-A0A9R1E963-F1
#
_cell.length_a   1.000
_cell.length_b   1.000
_cell.length_c   1.000
_cell.angle_alpha   90.00
_cell.angle_beta   90.00
_cell.angle_gamma   90.00
#
_symmetry.space_group_name_H-M   'P 1'
#
loop_
_entity.id
_entity.type
_entity.pdbx_description
1 polymer ?
#
loop_
_entity_poly.entity_id
_entity_poly.type
_entity_poly.pdbx_seq_one_letter_code
_entity_poly.pdbx_strand_id
1 'polypeptide(L)'
;MDLVLEEALRAMARAVDQFRSLGDRQMRRCLLGAGDHVSGKLREVATLLDQIRDLVWADDERSSPARRDRLKEAFYGIEDLVGGMEYHSLTFQVESGISSKSNRNPLSSAIRLGKRFVSSSGSDEASRRRFLKDLDSVASTLSSLLKQAQGSGLPPTVPVPDFDAATMLQGGHKVFGRNKELNDIVQMLTEPPSPHCTACRVVSIVGLGGLGKTTLAQSVYDDTRVKSHFDLRAWAHVSGKPDKMELAKQILRSANPRYGGSIDKDATFATLQLKLNRLMSSRRFLIVLDDIWGDDPFTNDAYNEILSPLRSMESGSRIIAVTRTPKVADMLDASHTYFLNALGTDDCWSLIKESAFGGRSTHEECTEELEQIGMKIAAKLNGLPLAAKLMGGLLGATKSTKYWRIISEKEFSRDITLSLLRLSYSYLPGRLKQCFAFCSIFPKNWKFDQTTLVRLWMANGFIQPQSGTGKRMEDLGTDYFNVLLSRSFFHALRQGRRTHYKMHDLIHDMAVSASTEDCCQIEPGMTRRIPSTVRHVSVTTGSLQDVNAAINILPKNLRTVIVFGNWTHFLEDDSLVKLKNLRALDVCHCDFTELPPAISCLFHLRYLSLSRTIRSLPESISKLLHLQTLCFEDKCSLDKLPAGISRLVKLRHLGIDMKYIAQLPGIGRLINLQGSVEFRVKKGGGHALQELKGIKCLHGQLKIKGLDNVLSKDEASKTDMKSKENLRALTLEWSSACRILTPVADCEVLENLQPHQNLKELSIVRYLGVTSPSWLQLALLRELQSLHLVNCRSLGVLPALGLLPSLEQLHMKELCTVERIGHEFYGTGDMAFPSLKVLVLDDFPSLVEWSEVRENPLPCLQRLKIVDCPKLIQVPAFPPSVSELTVERTLLISNMKLAPYSSSRSEILTLDISTTSVLSRGLFHQSHLASIIVLNINAGCKHLVAAEGLHTFTSLQKLQLCHSDISDQNLESLLQVLPSLYSFEMIDLPNMTSLVPANNSLCTTVTELQISNCPLLSSVVSLTTFVSLKRLVIEKCPKLTAASFPVNFWRLTALKVLSISYCTEFQSLPTCGLPTSIEALHLVGCHPKLHGNSSNKTVNSQEEVSTLHKTLAH
;
A
#
# COMPACT_ATOMS: atom_id res chain seq x y z
N MET A 1 47.63 -20.41 0.57
CA MET A 1 46.43 -19.61 0.25
C MET A 1 46.78 -18.19 -0.17
N ASP A 2 47.57 -17.43 0.59
CA ASP A 2 47.80 -16.00 0.30
C ASP A 2 48.58 -15.75 -1.01
N LEU A 3 49.57 -16.57 -1.34
CA LEU A 3 50.26 -16.56 -2.64
C LEU A 3 49.30 -16.84 -3.81
N VAL A 4 48.39 -17.81 -3.62
CA VAL A 4 47.39 -18.22 -4.62
C VAL A 4 46.36 -17.10 -4.85
N LEU A 5 45.95 -16.41 -3.78
CA LEU A 5 45.04 -15.29 -3.86
C LEU A 5 45.69 -14.04 -4.50
N GLU A 6 46.94 -13.73 -4.16
CA GLU A 6 47.67 -12.63 -4.79
C GLU A 6 47.90 -12.87 -6.28
N GLU A 7 48.21 -14.10 -6.67
CA GLU A 7 48.40 -14.46 -8.07
C GLU A 7 47.09 -14.34 -8.85
N ALA A 8 45.96 -14.74 -8.23
CA ALA A 8 44.63 -14.49 -8.77
C ALA A 8 44.36 -13.00 -8.94
N LEU A 9 44.64 -12.19 -7.91
CA LEU A 9 44.43 -10.73 -7.91
C LEU A 9 45.25 -10.06 -9.03
N ARG A 10 46.49 -10.49 -9.23
CA ARG A 10 47.34 -10.03 -10.34
C ARG A 10 46.81 -10.47 -11.70
N ALA A 11 46.33 -11.71 -11.83
CA ALA A 11 45.70 -12.21 -13.06
C ALA A 11 44.41 -11.45 -13.40
N MET A 12 43.58 -11.15 -12.40
CA MET A 12 42.39 -10.34 -12.54
C MET A 12 42.72 -8.92 -12.96
N ALA A 13 43.69 -8.26 -12.30
CA ALA A 13 44.10 -6.90 -12.67
C ALA A 13 44.55 -6.84 -14.14
N ARG A 14 45.34 -7.83 -14.59
CA ARG A 14 45.72 -7.96 -16.01
C ARG A 14 44.53 -8.17 -16.93
N ALA A 15 43.58 -9.03 -16.55
CA ALA A 15 42.37 -9.26 -17.34
C ALA A 15 41.50 -8.00 -17.43
N VAL A 16 41.36 -7.24 -16.33
CA VAL A 16 40.62 -5.96 -16.26
C VAL A 16 41.30 -4.89 -17.10
N ASP A 17 42.62 -4.78 -17.03
CA ASP A 17 43.37 -3.76 -17.79
C ASP A 17 43.34 -4.08 -19.29
N GLN A 18 43.52 -5.35 -19.68
CA GLN A 18 43.32 -5.79 -21.07
C GLN A 18 41.89 -5.53 -21.53
N PHE A 19 40.90 -5.84 -20.70
CA PHE A 19 39.50 -5.57 -20.99
C PHE A 19 39.23 -4.08 -21.25
N ARG A 20 39.74 -3.20 -20.37
CA ARG A 20 39.59 -1.74 -20.50
C ARG A 20 40.33 -1.17 -21.71
N SER A 21 41.41 -1.83 -22.16
CA SER A 21 42.17 -1.42 -23.35
C SER A 21 41.50 -1.78 -24.68
N LEU A 22 40.53 -2.70 -24.68
CA LEU A 22 39.78 -3.08 -25.88
C LEU A 22 38.70 -2.02 -26.16
N GLY A 23 38.79 -1.34 -27.31
CA GLY A 23 37.71 -0.46 -27.75
C GLY A 23 36.42 -1.23 -28.10
N ASP A 24 35.26 -0.56 -28.09
CA ASP A 24 33.94 -1.16 -28.36
C ASP A 24 33.90 -2.04 -29.62
N ARG A 25 34.57 -1.63 -30.71
CA ARG A 25 34.66 -2.39 -31.96
C ARG A 25 35.47 -3.68 -31.83
N GLN A 26 36.62 -3.64 -31.15
CA GLN A 26 37.48 -4.81 -30.94
C GLN A 26 36.81 -5.81 -30.01
N MET A 27 36.13 -5.31 -28.99
CA MET A 27 35.40 -6.14 -28.04
C MET A 27 34.20 -6.86 -28.67
N ARG A 28 33.43 -6.16 -29.52
CA ARG A 28 32.38 -6.79 -30.33
C ARG A 28 32.94 -7.92 -31.22
N ARG A 29 34.11 -7.72 -31.84
CA ARG A 29 34.76 -8.76 -32.66
C ARG A 29 35.29 -9.93 -31.84
N CYS A 30 35.85 -9.69 -30.65
CA CYS A 30 36.29 -10.74 -29.73
C CYS A 30 35.15 -11.66 -29.29
N LEU A 31 33.95 -11.11 -29.07
CA LEU A 31 32.74 -11.86 -28.73
C LEU A 31 32.11 -12.59 -29.95
N LEU A 32 32.30 -12.06 -31.16
CA LEU A 32 31.75 -12.61 -32.42
C LEU A 32 32.53 -13.79 -33.01
N GLY A 33 33.86 -13.84 -32.84
CA GLY A 33 34.71 -14.85 -33.49
C GLY A 33 34.70 -16.26 -32.86
N ALA A 34 34.31 -16.36 -31.58
CA ALA A 34 34.29 -17.63 -30.82
C ALA A 34 33.34 -17.55 -29.60
N GLY A 35 32.15 -16.96 -29.77
CA GLY A 35 31.26 -16.53 -28.68
C GLY A 35 30.89 -17.60 -27.65
N ASP A 36 30.83 -18.88 -28.04
CA ASP A 36 30.55 -19.98 -27.11
C ASP A 36 31.69 -20.23 -26.11
N HIS A 37 32.95 -20.01 -26.49
CA HIS A 37 34.10 -20.32 -25.65
C HIS A 37 34.33 -19.24 -24.58
N VAL A 38 34.26 -17.95 -24.98
CA VAL A 38 34.38 -16.82 -24.03
C VAL A 38 33.17 -16.80 -23.09
N SER A 39 31.93 -16.93 -23.62
CA SER A 39 30.73 -16.94 -22.78
C SER A 39 30.67 -18.13 -21.82
N GLY A 40 31.10 -19.32 -22.28
CA GLY A 40 31.22 -20.51 -21.43
C GLY A 40 32.17 -20.28 -20.26
N LYS A 41 33.35 -19.71 -20.53
CA LYS A 41 34.35 -19.37 -19.51
C LYS A 41 33.88 -18.30 -18.54
N LEU A 42 33.15 -17.30 -19.01
CA LEU A 42 32.57 -16.29 -18.13
C LEU A 42 31.49 -16.85 -17.21
N ARG A 43 30.67 -17.77 -17.74
CA ARG A 43 29.70 -18.48 -16.91
C ARG A 43 30.39 -19.33 -15.86
N GLU A 44 31.46 -20.02 -16.23
CA GLU A 44 32.30 -20.80 -15.30
C GLU A 44 32.84 -19.92 -14.16
N VAL A 45 33.46 -18.78 -14.49
CA VAL A 45 33.96 -17.82 -13.48
C VAL A 45 32.82 -17.29 -12.60
N ALA A 46 31.68 -16.90 -13.18
CA ALA A 46 30.53 -16.43 -12.41
C ALA A 46 29.98 -17.50 -11.46
N THR A 47 29.85 -18.75 -11.92
CA THR A 47 29.41 -19.86 -11.07
C THR A 47 30.40 -20.17 -9.94
N LEU A 48 31.70 -20.09 -10.21
CA LEU A 48 32.73 -20.29 -9.18
C LEU A 48 32.71 -19.16 -8.14
N LEU A 49 32.52 -17.92 -8.56
CA LEU A 49 32.34 -16.78 -7.65
C LEU A 49 31.13 -17.01 -6.73
N ASP A 50 30.02 -17.46 -7.30
CA ASP A 50 28.82 -17.67 -6.52
C ASP A 50 28.99 -18.79 -5.49
N GLN A 51 29.73 -19.85 -5.81
CA GLN A 51 30.05 -20.91 -4.86
C GLN A 51 31.02 -20.45 -3.75
N ILE A 52 31.93 -19.52 -4.05
CA ILE A 52 32.93 -19.02 -3.09
C ILE A 52 32.38 -17.87 -2.24
N ARG A 53 31.27 -17.23 -2.64
CA ARG A 53 30.66 -16.10 -1.92
C ARG A 53 30.35 -16.41 -0.46
N ASP A 54 29.78 -17.60 -0.20
CA ASP A 54 29.43 -18.03 1.15
C ASP A 54 30.67 -18.26 2.04
N LEU A 55 31.83 -18.55 1.43
CA LEU A 55 33.12 -18.66 2.12
C LEU A 55 33.71 -17.28 2.45
N VAL A 56 33.54 -16.28 1.58
CA VAL A 56 34.07 -14.92 1.78
C VAL A 56 33.39 -14.23 2.97
N TRP A 57 32.09 -14.50 3.17
CA TRP A 57 31.30 -13.97 4.30
C TRP A 57 31.10 -14.98 5.44
N ALA A 58 31.80 -16.12 5.42
CA ALA A 58 31.87 -17.01 6.58
C ALA A 58 32.69 -16.33 7.69
N ASP A 59 32.15 -16.33 8.91
CA ASP A 59 32.88 -15.82 10.07
C ASP A 59 33.85 -16.93 10.51
N ASP A 60 35.11 -16.80 10.14
CA ASP A 60 36.18 -17.54 10.80
C ASP A 60 36.90 -16.57 11.74
N GLU A 61 36.67 -16.73 13.05
CA GLU A 61 37.37 -16.00 14.11
C GLU A 61 38.89 -16.15 14.01
N ARG A 62 39.40 -17.14 13.25
CA ARG A 62 40.82 -17.39 13.02
C ARG A 62 41.43 -16.60 11.86
N SER A 63 40.63 -15.85 11.09
CA SER A 63 41.07 -15.08 9.93
C SER A 63 41.36 -13.61 10.27
N SER A 64 42.54 -13.10 9.91
CA SER A 64 42.88 -11.69 10.16
C SER A 64 41.96 -10.75 9.37
N PRO A 65 41.51 -9.61 9.94
CA PRO A 65 40.63 -8.65 9.25
C PRO A 65 41.17 -8.21 7.88
N ALA A 66 42.46 -7.84 7.83
CA ALA A 66 43.12 -7.42 6.60
C ALA A 66 43.09 -8.46 5.47
N ARG A 67 43.03 -9.76 5.81
CA ARG A 67 42.94 -10.84 4.82
C ARG A 67 41.53 -10.96 4.23
N ARG A 68 40.50 -10.79 5.07
CA ARG A 68 39.09 -10.76 4.62
C ARG A 68 38.83 -9.57 3.70
N ASP A 69 39.38 -8.41 4.01
CA ASP A 69 39.19 -7.19 3.21
C ASP A 69 39.81 -7.34 1.83
N ARG A 70 41.03 -7.89 1.73
CA ARG A 70 41.67 -8.20 0.44
C ARG A 70 40.86 -9.20 -0.40
N LEU A 71 40.27 -10.21 0.25
CA LEU A 71 39.38 -11.18 -0.42
C LEU A 71 38.11 -10.52 -0.96
N LYS A 72 37.46 -9.65 -0.18
CA LYS A 72 36.28 -8.90 -0.60
C LYS A 72 36.61 -7.96 -1.76
N GLU A 73 37.71 -7.23 -1.69
CA GLU A 73 38.17 -6.33 -2.77
C GLU A 73 38.41 -7.11 -4.08
N ALA A 74 39.08 -8.26 -4.00
CA ALA A 74 39.27 -9.16 -5.14
C ALA A 74 37.92 -9.57 -5.75
N PHE A 75 37.02 -10.05 -4.90
CA PHE A 75 35.70 -10.53 -5.28
C PHE A 75 34.89 -9.45 -5.98
N TYR A 76 34.87 -8.24 -5.42
CA TYR A 76 34.19 -7.11 -6.03
C TYR A 76 34.77 -6.74 -7.40
N GLY A 77 36.10 -6.73 -7.53
CA GLY A 77 36.76 -6.49 -8.81
C GLY A 77 36.37 -7.48 -9.90
N ILE A 78 36.25 -8.78 -9.58
CA ILE A 78 35.81 -9.79 -10.56
C ILE A 78 34.35 -9.58 -10.96
N GLU A 79 33.46 -9.33 -9.99
CA GLU A 79 32.04 -9.13 -10.32
C GLU A 79 31.82 -7.92 -11.24
N ASP A 80 32.57 -6.84 -11.02
CA ASP A 80 32.46 -5.64 -11.85
C ASP A 80 33.00 -5.91 -13.27
N LEU A 81 34.08 -6.70 -13.41
CA LEU A 81 34.55 -7.16 -14.72
C LEU A 81 33.50 -8.01 -15.45
N VAL A 82 32.94 -9.02 -14.76
CA VAL A 82 31.90 -9.91 -15.30
C VAL A 82 30.68 -9.11 -15.75
N GLY A 83 30.26 -8.13 -14.94
CA GLY A 83 29.18 -7.23 -15.31
C GLY A 83 29.50 -6.40 -16.55
N GLY A 84 30.72 -5.88 -16.71
CA GLY A 84 31.08 -5.10 -17.89
C GLY A 84 30.95 -5.91 -19.17
N MET A 85 31.43 -7.16 -19.15
CA MET A 85 31.30 -8.09 -20.28
C MET A 85 29.86 -8.42 -20.61
N GLU A 86 29.05 -8.70 -19.59
CA GLU A 86 27.64 -9.01 -19.77
C GLU A 86 26.89 -7.84 -20.42
N TYR A 87 27.20 -6.60 -20.02
CA TYR A 87 26.63 -5.40 -20.59
C TYR A 87 26.91 -5.28 -22.11
N HIS A 88 28.16 -5.48 -22.53
CA HIS A 88 28.53 -5.41 -23.95
C HIS A 88 27.89 -6.56 -24.75
N SER A 89 27.74 -7.74 -24.15
CA SER A 89 26.99 -8.86 -24.75
C SER A 89 25.52 -8.49 -24.98
N LEU A 90 24.85 -7.91 -23.99
CA LEU A 90 23.46 -7.43 -24.11
C LEU A 90 23.32 -6.33 -25.16
N THR A 91 24.28 -5.40 -25.21
CA THR A 91 24.31 -4.32 -26.21
C THR A 91 24.30 -4.89 -27.62
N PHE A 92 25.12 -5.91 -27.87
CA PHE A 92 25.15 -6.60 -29.15
C PHE A 92 23.82 -7.32 -29.48
N GLN A 93 23.19 -7.98 -28.49
CA GLN A 93 21.90 -8.65 -28.68
C GLN A 93 20.78 -7.67 -29.05
N VAL A 94 20.68 -6.55 -28.35
CA VAL A 94 19.66 -5.52 -28.58
C VAL A 94 19.83 -4.85 -29.94
N GLU A 95 21.06 -4.57 -30.36
CA GLU A 95 21.34 -3.92 -31.66
C GLU A 95 21.20 -4.84 -32.87
N SER A 96 21.46 -6.14 -32.71
CA SER A 96 21.33 -7.14 -33.79
C SER A 96 19.88 -7.58 -34.06
N GLY A 97 18.90 -7.09 -33.29
CA GLY A 97 17.48 -7.46 -33.45
C GLY A 97 17.16 -8.91 -33.10
N ILE A 98 18.09 -9.64 -32.49
CA ILE A 98 17.90 -11.03 -32.07
C ILE A 98 17.04 -11.03 -30.80
N SER A 99 15.73 -11.22 -30.99
CA SER A 99 14.77 -11.43 -29.89
C SER A 99 15.19 -12.65 -29.06
N SER A 100 15.25 -12.50 -27.74
CA SER A 100 15.52 -13.53 -26.74
C SER A 100 14.39 -14.56 -26.65
N LYS A 101 14.15 -15.30 -27.73
CA LYS A 101 13.22 -16.43 -27.75
C LYS A 101 13.98 -17.68 -27.30
N SER A 102 13.55 -18.25 -26.17
CA SER A 102 13.90 -19.59 -25.67
C SER A 102 15.24 -19.74 -24.94
N ASN A 103 15.20 -20.56 -23.89
CA ASN A 103 16.28 -21.04 -23.02
C ASN A 103 17.30 -21.96 -23.75
N ARG A 104 17.61 -21.68 -25.02
CA ARG A 104 18.65 -22.37 -25.82
C ARG A 104 19.64 -21.34 -26.36
N ASN A 105 20.93 -21.68 -26.32
CA ASN A 105 22.08 -20.81 -26.56
C ASN A 105 21.88 -19.81 -27.73
N PRO A 106 21.66 -18.51 -27.43
CA PRO A 106 21.47 -17.43 -28.42
C PRO A 106 22.68 -17.17 -29.32
N LEU A 107 23.82 -17.76 -28.97
CA LEU A 107 25.11 -17.64 -29.65
C LEU A 107 25.14 -18.38 -30.98
N SER A 108 24.42 -19.50 -31.14
CA SER A 108 24.44 -20.28 -32.40
C SER A 108 23.90 -19.50 -33.61
N SER A 109 22.98 -18.57 -33.36
CA SER A 109 22.38 -17.68 -34.36
C SER A 109 23.27 -16.46 -34.67
N ALA A 110 23.93 -15.89 -33.66
CA ALA A 110 24.90 -14.80 -33.83
C ALA A 110 26.15 -15.26 -34.60
N ILE A 111 26.58 -16.51 -34.38
CA ILE A 111 27.72 -17.14 -35.07
C ILE A 111 27.47 -17.32 -36.58
N ARG A 112 26.23 -17.56 -37.02
CA ARG A 112 25.90 -17.71 -38.46
C ARG A 112 25.97 -16.40 -39.24
N LEU A 113 25.67 -15.26 -38.60
CA LEU A 113 25.77 -13.92 -39.22
C LEU A 113 27.17 -13.33 -39.08
N GLY A 114 27.87 -13.59 -37.96
CA GLY A 114 29.27 -13.19 -37.77
C GLY A 114 30.23 -13.82 -38.79
N LYS A 115 29.95 -15.04 -39.27
CA LYS A 115 30.72 -15.69 -40.35
C LYS A 115 30.74 -14.93 -41.68
N ARG A 116 29.82 -13.99 -41.93
CA ARG A 116 29.83 -13.14 -43.14
C ARG A 116 30.69 -11.87 -43.01
N PHE A 117 31.14 -11.52 -41.81
CA PHE A 117 31.85 -10.26 -41.52
C PHE A 117 33.31 -10.42 -41.08
N VAL A 118 33.84 -11.65 -41.03
CA VAL A 118 35.23 -11.91 -40.60
C VAL A 118 36.09 -12.22 -41.82
N SER A 119 36.73 -11.20 -42.37
CA SER A 119 37.97 -11.30 -43.16
C SER A 119 39.12 -10.69 -42.34
N SER A 120 39.95 -11.58 -41.80
CA SER A 120 41.35 -11.46 -41.33
C SER A 120 41.92 -10.10 -40.84
N SER A 121 42.32 -10.05 -39.56
CA SER A 121 43.54 -9.35 -39.10
C SER A 121 44.17 -10.11 -37.91
N GLY A 122 45.50 -10.29 -37.92
CA GLY A 122 46.22 -11.15 -36.97
C GLY A 122 46.43 -10.56 -35.55
N SER A 123 46.27 -9.25 -35.37
CA SER A 123 46.46 -8.58 -34.06
C SER A 123 45.35 -8.92 -33.05
N ASP A 124 44.12 -9.06 -33.52
CA ASP A 124 42.92 -9.22 -32.68
C ASP A 124 42.83 -10.65 -32.11
N GLU A 125 43.37 -11.65 -32.82
CA GLU A 125 43.42 -13.04 -32.35
C GLU A 125 44.43 -13.23 -31.20
N ALA A 126 45.54 -12.49 -31.22
CA ALA A 126 46.55 -12.54 -30.16
C ALA A 126 46.05 -11.89 -28.85
N SER A 127 45.32 -10.78 -28.94
CA SER A 127 44.67 -10.15 -27.78
C SER A 127 43.57 -11.03 -27.20
N ARG A 128 42.76 -11.67 -28.06
CA ARG A 128 41.75 -12.66 -27.64
C ARG A 128 42.36 -13.86 -26.90
N ARG A 129 43.46 -14.43 -27.42
CA ARG A 129 44.16 -15.56 -26.78
C ARG A 129 44.74 -15.18 -25.41
N ARG A 130 45.32 -13.99 -25.28
CA ARG A 130 45.83 -13.46 -24.00
C ARG A 130 44.72 -13.30 -22.97
N PHE A 131 43.60 -12.68 -23.36
CA PHE A 131 42.45 -12.49 -22.49
C PHE A 131 41.84 -13.81 -21.99
N LEU A 132 41.68 -14.80 -22.88
CA LEU A 132 41.20 -16.14 -22.50
C LEU A 132 42.15 -16.84 -21.53
N LYS A 133 43.47 -16.73 -21.74
CA LYS A 133 44.48 -17.30 -20.85
C LYS A 133 44.40 -16.70 -19.44
N ASP A 134 44.19 -15.39 -19.34
CA ASP A 134 44.00 -14.73 -18.05
C ASP A 134 42.69 -15.17 -17.37
N LEU A 135 41.58 -15.35 -18.11
CA LEU A 135 40.33 -15.92 -17.58
C LEU A 135 40.49 -17.37 -17.09
N ASP A 136 41.23 -18.21 -17.81
CA ASP A 136 41.54 -19.58 -17.39
C ASP A 136 42.40 -19.61 -16.12
N SER A 137 43.34 -18.67 -15.99
CA SER A 137 44.12 -18.49 -14.77
C SER A 137 43.22 -18.11 -13.58
N VAL A 138 42.22 -17.24 -13.79
CA VAL A 138 41.24 -16.89 -12.74
C VAL A 138 40.37 -18.10 -12.37
N ALA A 139 39.80 -18.81 -13.34
CA ALA A 139 38.92 -19.96 -13.10
C ALA A 139 39.64 -21.12 -12.38
N SER A 140 40.86 -21.46 -12.80
CA SER A 140 41.68 -22.50 -12.16
C SER A 140 42.00 -22.16 -10.70
N THR A 141 42.25 -20.88 -10.42
CA THR A 141 42.57 -20.43 -9.07
C THR A 141 41.35 -20.43 -8.15
N LEU A 142 40.20 -19.95 -8.62
CA LEU A 142 38.93 -20.03 -7.87
C LEU A 142 38.57 -21.50 -7.56
N SER A 143 38.77 -22.39 -8.53
CA SER A 143 38.57 -23.84 -8.32
C SER A 143 39.50 -24.42 -7.25
N SER A 144 40.76 -23.96 -7.18
CA SER A 144 41.72 -24.36 -6.15
C SER A 144 41.29 -23.89 -4.76
N LEU A 145 40.83 -22.64 -4.63
CA LEU A 145 40.29 -22.10 -3.37
C LEU A 145 39.06 -22.88 -2.89
N LEU A 146 38.15 -23.22 -3.81
CA LEU A 146 36.96 -23.99 -3.50
C LEU A 146 37.31 -25.40 -2.97
N LYS A 147 38.26 -26.09 -3.60
CA LYS A 147 38.76 -27.41 -3.16
C LYS A 147 39.40 -27.34 -1.77
N GLN A 148 40.19 -26.30 -1.49
CA GLN A 148 40.82 -26.12 -0.17
C GLN A 148 39.79 -25.81 0.93
N ALA A 149 38.75 -25.03 0.62
CA ALA A 149 37.69 -24.69 1.57
C ALA A 149 36.73 -25.86 1.87
N GLN A 150 36.52 -26.77 0.93
CA GLN A 150 35.73 -27.99 1.16
C GLN A 150 36.43 -28.98 2.12
N GLY A 151 37.76 -28.88 2.29
CA GLY A 151 38.53 -29.71 3.21
C GLY A 151 38.50 -29.27 4.69
N SER A 152 37.97 -28.08 5.01
CA SER A 152 38.08 -27.47 6.35
C SER A 152 36.85 -27.58 7.26
N GLY A 153 35.90 -28.48 6.95
CA GLY A 153 34.79 -28.81 7.87
C GLY A 153 33.90 -27.61 8.24
N LEU A 154 33.44 -26.83 7.25
CA LEU A 154 32.43 -25.80 7.50
C LEU A 154 31.15 -26.42 8.10
N PRO A 155 30.50 -25.75 9.07
CA PRO A 155 29.22 -26.21 9.58
C PRO A 155 28.21 -26.29 8.43
N PRO A 156 27.34 -27.33 8.41
CA PRO A 156 26.37 -27.51 7.35
C PRO A 156 25.51 -26.26 7.21
N THR A 157 25.31 -25.82 5.97
CA THR A 157 24.35 -24.79 5.59
C THR A 157 22.99 -25.20 6.12
N VAL A 158 22.51 -24.53 7.18
CA VAL A 158 21.15 -24.71 7.68
C VAL A 158 20.23 -24.33 6.51
N PRO A 159 19.36 -25.26 6.03
CA PRO A 159 18.40 -24.94 4.99
C PRO A 159 17.60 -23.72 5.41
N VAL A 160 17.35 -22.78 4.49
CA VAL A 160 16.36 -21.72 4.73
C VAL A 160 15.02 -22.43 4.89
N PRO A 161 14.39 -22.42 6.09
CA PRO A 161 13.10 -23.08 6.27
C PRO A 161 12.07 -22.44 5.34
N ASP A 162 11.17 -23.24 4.77
CA ASP A 162 9.96 -22.69 4.14
C ASP A 162 9.09 -22.11 5.28
N PHE A 163 9.00 -20.78 5.32
CA PHE A 163 8.21 -20.06 6.32
C PHE A 163 6.87 -19.65 5.72
N ASP A 164 5.77 -20.04 6.38
CA ASP A 164 4.46 -19.50 6.07
C ASP A 164 4.29 -18.13 6.74
N ALA A 165 4.42 -17.07 5.96
CA ALA A 165 4.40 -15.67 6.41
C ALA A 165 3.06 -15.27 7.07
N ALA A 166 1.96 -15.98 6.75
CA ALA A 166 0.64 -15.73 7.31
C ALA A 166 0.57 -16.04 8.81
N THR A 167 1.32 -17.02 9.29
CA THR A 167 1.40 -17.42 10.71
C THR A 167 2.20 -16.43 11.56
N MET A 168 3.21 -15.77 10.99
CA MET A 168 4.14 -14.88 11.73
C MET A 168 3.57 -13.47 12.00
N LEU A 169 2.62 -13.02 11.17
CA LEU A 169 1.98 -11.70 11.28
C LEU A 169 0.73 -11.69 12.19
N GLN A 170 0.31 -12.85 12.70
CA GLN A 170 -0.90 -13.00 13.53
C GLN A 170 -0.64 -12.79 15.04
N GLY A 171 0.62 -12.75 15.48
CA GLY A 171 0.96 -12.47 16.88
C GLY A 171 0.73 -10.99 17.21
N GLY A 172 -0.30 -10.68 17.99
CA GLY A 172 -0.41 -9.39 18.65
C GLY A 172 0.84 -9.13 19.52
N HIS A 173 1.23 -7.86 19.70
CA HIS A 173 2.35 -7.51 20.59
C HIS A 173 2.00 -7.83 22.05
N LYS A 174 2.24 -9.07 22.48
CA LYS A 174 2.08 -9.48 23.88
C LYS A 174 3.27 -8.96 24.70
N VAL A 175 2.97 -8.22 25.76
CA VAL A 175 3.96 -7.67 26.70
C VAL A 175 3.92 -8.51 27.97
N PHE A 176 5.08 -8.92 28.46
CA PHE A 176 5.24 -9.76 29.64
C PHE A 176 5.88 -8.98 30.79
N GLY A 177 5.51 -9.28 32.03
CA GLY A 177 6.14 -8.73 33.24
C GLY A 177 6.04 -7.21 33.45
N ARG A 178 5.14 -6.49 32.75
CA ARG A 178 5.03 -5.01 32.81
C ARG A 178 3.65 -4.47 33.20
N ASN A 179 2.75 -5.33 33.65
CA ASN A 179 1.37 -4.94 33.95
C ASN A 179 1.28 -3.96 35.12
N LYS A 180 2.17 -4.06 36.11
CA LYS A 180 2.22 -3.16 37.25
C LYS A 180 2.61 -1.75 36.78
N GLU A 181 3.75 -1.63 36.11
CA GLU A 181 4.25 -0.34 35.61
C GLU A 181 3.27 0.29 34.60
N LEU A 182 2.64 -0.53 33.75
CA LEU A 182 1.58 -0.07 32.84
C LEU A 182 0.42 0.57 33.61
N ASN A 183 -0.12 -0.12 34.61
CA ASN A 183 -1.26 0.36 35.37
C ASN A 183 -0.92 1.61 36.18
N ASP A 184 0.24 1.65 36.81
CA ASP A 184 0.70 2.80 37.58
C ASP A 184 0.84 4.04 36.66
N ILE A 185 1.43 3.88 35.47
CA ILE A 185 1.58 4.97 34.50
C ILE A 185 0.21 5.45 33.98
N VAL A 186 -0.68 4.53 33.60
CA VAL A 186 -2.02 4.89 33.13
C VAL A 186 -2.82 5.62 34.22
N GLN A 187 -2.69 5.19 35.47
CA GLN A 187 -3.35 5.84 36.60
C GLN A 187 -2.91 7.30 36.76
N MET A 188 -1.60 7.60 36.82
CA MET A 188 -1.17 9.01 36.96
C MET A 188 -1.53 9.88 35.75
N LEU A 189 -1.63 9.29 34.56
CA LEU A 189 -2.01 10.05 33.35
C LEU A 189 -3.50 10.39 33.34
N THR A 190 -4.36 9.60 34.00
CA THR A 190 -5.82 9.73 33.92
C THR A 190 -6.46 10.32 35.18
N GLU A 191 -5.75 10.33 36.31
CA GLU A 191 -6.24 10.94 37.55
C GLU A 191 -6.18 12.48 37.51
N PRO A 192 -7.21 13.16 38.06
CA PRO A 192 -7.23 14.61 38.16
C PRO A 192 -6.11 15.10 39.10
N PRO A 193 -5.43 16.21 38.77
CA PRO A 193 -4.40 16.75 39.64
C PRO A 193 -5.03 17.14 40.99
N SER A 194 -4.37 16.77 42.09
CA SER A 194 -4.82 17.16 43.42
C SER A 194 -4.77 18.70 43.55
N PRO A 195 -5.65 19.33 44.34
CA PRO A 195 -5.72 20.80 44.48
C PRO A 195 -4.45 21.45 45.04
N HIS A 196 -3.48 20.63 45.48
CA HIS A 196 -2.18 21.07 45.99
C HIS A 196 -1.01 20.73 45.06
N CYS A 197 -1.26 20.09 43.91
CA CYS A 197 -0.22 19.62 43.01
C CYS A 197 -0.56 19.93 41.54
N THR A 198 -0.15 21.12 41.10
CA THR A 198 -0.09 21.52 39.68
C THR A 198 1.01 20.79 38.90
N ALA A 199 1.70 19.83 39.53
CA ALA A 199 3.04 19.42 39.13
C ALA A 199 3.10 18.21 38.19
N CYS A 200 2.08 17.36 38.05
CA CYS A 200 2.19 16.16 37.19
C CYS A 200 1.94 16.48 35.70
N ARG A 201 2.93 17.10 35.06
CA ARG A 201 2.88 17.49 33.64
C ARG A 201 3.72 16.58 32.74
N VAL A 202 4.86 16.10 33.25
CA VAL A 202 5.81 15.29 32.51
C VAL A 202 6.12 14.02 33.30
N VAL A 203 5.89 12.85 32.68
CA VAL A 203 6.26 11.55 33.23
C VAL A 203 7.43 11.01 32.42
N SER A 204 8.54 10.71 33.09
CA SER A 204 9.73 10.17 32.43
C SER A 204 9.88 8.66 32.66
N ILE A 205 10.20 7.90 31.61
CA ILE A 205 10.53 6.48 31.67
C ILE A 205 12.02 6.34 31.34
N VAL A 206 12.81 5.93 32.34
CA VAL A 206 14.26 5.89 32.29
C VAL A 206 14.76 4.44 32.40
N GLY A 207 15.79 4.10 31.62
CA GLY A 207 16.45 2.80 31.73
C GLY A 207 17.41 2.49 30.58
N LEU A 208 18.23 1.47 30.76
CA LEU A 208 19.19 0.99 29.76
C LEU A 208 18.53 0.61 28.41
N GLY A 209 19.34 0.55 27.34
CA GLY A 209 18.91 0.12 26.02
C GLY A 209 18.38 -1.32 26.02
N GLY A 210 17.32 -1.60 25.26
CA GLY A 210 16.76 -2.96 25.15
C GLY A 210 15.83 -3.41 26.28
N LEU A 211 15.61 -2.60 27.33
CA LEU A 211 14.71 -2.90 28.47
C LEU A 211 13.19 -2.85 28.16
N GLY A 212 12.82 -2.42 26.96
CA GLY A 212 11.41 -2.35 26.55
C GLY A 212 10.68 -1.04 26.92
N LYS A 213 11.41 0.06 27.17
CA LYS A 213 10.82 1.37 27.52
C LYS A 213 9.81 1.87 26.48
N THR A 214 10.21 1.90 25.21
CA THR A 214 9.34 2.26 24.09
C THR A 214 8.12 1.34 24.00
N THR A 215 8.28 0.04 24.29
CA THR A 215 7.18 -0.93 24.30
C THR A 215 6.19 -0.68 25.44
N LEU A 216 6.69 -0.31 26.63
CA LEU A 216 5.84 0.11 27.75
C LEU A 216 5.09 1.40 27.41
N ALA A 217 5.79 2.42 26.90
CA ALA A 217 5.17 3.68 26.47
C ALA A 217 4.12 3.47 25.36
N GLN A 218 4.36 2.57 24.40
CA GLN A 218 3.38 2.21 23.38
C GLN A 218 2.15 1.53 24.01
N SER A 219 2.35 0.64 24.97
CA SER A 219 1.26 -0.05 25.67
C SER A 219 0.40 0.94 26.47
N VAL A 220 1.03 1.92 27.12
CA VAL A 220 0.34 3.03 27.80
C VAL A 220 -0.41 3.89 26.78
N TYR A 221 0.24 4.29 25.69
CA TYR A 221 -0.36 5.11 24.64
C TYR A 221 -1.58 4.44 24.01
N ASP A 222 -1.54 3.11 23.85
CA ASP A 222 -2.60 2.31 23.25
C ASP A 222 -3.67 1.80 24.21
N ASP A 223 -3.52 2.02 25.52
CA ASP A 223 -4.49 1.64 26.55
C ASP A 223 -5.85 2.35 26.31
N THR A 224 -6.95 1.62 26.49
CA THR A 224 -8.31 2.13 26.25
C THR A 224 -8.68 3.28 27.19
N ARG A 225 -8.16 3.28 28.43
CA ARG A 225 -8.37 4.35 29.42
C ARG A 225 -7.69 5.63 28.96
N VAL A 226 -6.45 5.54 28.47
CA VAL A 226 -5.70 6.67 27.90
C VAL A 226 -6.36 7.19 26.62
N LYS A 227 -6.78 6.29 25.72
CA LYS A 227 -7.50 6.63 24.48
C LYS A 227 -8.79 7.41 24.73
N SER A 228 -9.49 7.11 25.81
CA SER A 228 -10.76 7.74 26.16
C SER A 228 -10.59 9.05 26.96
N HIS A 229 -9.42 9.24 27.58
CA HIS A 229 -9.16 10.41 28.43
C HIS A 229 -8.63 11.63 27.65
N PHE A 230 -7.80 11.42 26.63
CA PHE A 230 -7.17 12.50 25.87
C PHE A 230 -7.85 12.73 24.51
N ASP A 231 -8.22 13.98 24.24
CA ASP A 231 -8.87 14.40 22.99
C ASP A 231 -7.89 14.38 21.81
N LEU A 232 -6.59 14.53 22.10
CA LEU A 232 -5.50 14.49 21.12
C LEU A 232 -4.34 13.66 21.64
N ARG A 233 -3.77 12.81 20.79
CA ARG A 233 -2.57 12.04 21.13
C ARG A 233 -1.55 12.14 19.99
N ALA A 234 -0.30 12.37 20.33
CA ALA A 234 0.79 12.46 19.37
C ALA A 234 2.01 11.68 19.86
N TRP A 235 2.71 11.06 18.91
CA TRP A 235 3.95 10.34 19.15
C TRP A 235 5.04 10.92 18.26
N ALA A 236 6.16 11.32 18.87
CA ALA A 236 7.32 11.80 18.14
C ALA A 236 8.57 11.09 18.65
N HIS A 237 9.45 10.75 17.71
CA HIS A 237 10.72 10.11 18.01
C HIS A 237 11.84 11.12 17.85
N VAL A 238 12.70 11.20 18.85
CA VAL A 238 13.77 12.20 18.87
C VAL A 238 15.08 11.54 18.47
N SER A 239 15.68 12.02 17.38
CA SER A 239 17.02 11.62 16.97
C SER A 239 18.07 12.20 17.93
N GLY A 240 19.22 11.52 18.07
CA GLY A 240 20.32 11.96 18.94
C GLY A 240 20.85 13.39 18.69
N LYS A 241 20.53 13.99 17.54
CA LYS A 241 20.59 15.44 17.29
C LYS A 241 19.16 15.93 17.01
N PRO A 242 18.57 16.81 17.84
CA PRO A 242 17.19 17.26 17.65
C PRO A 242 17.11 18.35 16.57
N ASP A 243 16.49 18.03 15.44
CA ASP A 243 16.00 19.03 14.48
C ASP A 243 14.64 19.55 14.95
N LYS A 244 14.60 20.83 15.40
CA LYS A 244 13.39 21.47 15.92
C LYS A 244 12.24 21.47 14.89
N MET A 245 12.58 21.61 13.61
CA MET A 245 11.62 21.65 12.51
C MET A 245 11.02 20.27 12.28
N GLU A 246 11.84 19.22 12.20
CA GLU A 246 11.36 17.87 11.95
C GLU A 246 10.55 17.34 13.14
N LEU A 247 10.97 17.63 14.37
CA LEU A 247 10.20 17.21 15.55
C LEU A 247 8.81 17.86 15.58
N ALA A 248 8.71 19.16 15.29
CA ALA A 248 7.42 19.85 15.19
C ALA A 248 6.54 19.26 14.07
N LYS A 249 7.12 18.93 12.91
CA LYS A 249 6.41 18.24 11.81
C LYS A 249 5.92 16.86 12.22
N GLN A 250 6.73 16.08 12.95
CA GLN A 250 6.34 14.75 13.44
C GLN A 250 5.14 14.83 14.38
N ILE A 251 5.17 15.75 15.36
CA ILE A 251 4.06 15.94 16.30
C ILE A 251 2.79 16.33 15.54
N LEU A 252 2.86 17.29 14.61
CA LEU A 252 1.71 17.71 13.80
C LEU A 252 1.11 16.57 12.96
N ARG A 253 1.97 15.80 12.27
CA ARG A 253 1.54 14.65 11.45
C ARG A 253 0.92 13.55 12.31
N SER A 254 1.47 13.31 13.49
CA SER A 254 0.95 12.30 14.41
C SER A 254 -0.36 12.73 15.06
N ALA A 255 -0.51 14.01 15.42
CA ALA A 255 -1.71 14.57 16.02
C ALA A 255 -2.89 14.63 15.04
N ASN A 256 -2.63 14.90 13.76
CA ASN A 256 -3.69 14.99 12.76
C ASN A 256 -3.22 14.44 11.38
N PRO A 257 -3.64 13.20 11.03
CA PRO A 257 -3.24 12.53 9.78
C PRO A 257 -3.65 13.24 8.48
N ARG A 258 -4.61 14.17 8.52
CA ARG A 258 -5.05 14.93 7.33
C ARG A 258 -4.03 15.99 6.89
N TYR A 259 -3.03 16.31 7.72
CA TYR A 259 -1.93 17.23 7.35
C TYR A 259 -0.86 16.60 6.43
N GLY A 260 -0.97 15.30 6.09
CA GLY A 260 0.03 14.52 5.35
C GLY A 260 0.35 14.96 3.91
N GLY A 261 -0.15 16.11 3.44
CA GLY A 261 0.20 16.66 2.11
C GLY A 261 0.39 18.18 2.06
N SER A 262 0.23 18.91 3.18
CA SER A 262 0.15 20.39 3.20
C SER A 262 0.92 21.02 4.37
N ILE A 263 2.09 20.48 4.69
CA ILE A 263 3.09 21.27 5.41
C ILE A 263 3.89 21.96 4.33
N ASP A 264 3.63 23.25 4.09
CA ASP A 264 4.31 24.06 3.07
C ASP A 264 5.81 23.78 3.09
N LYS A 265 6.39 23.59 1.90
CA LYS A 265 7.83 23.38 1.74
C LYS A 265 8.66 24.53 2.35
N ASP A 266 8.04 25.70 2.51
CA ASP A 266 8.63 26.93 3.07
C ASP A 266 8.17 27.27 4.50
N ALA A 267 7.55 26.33 5.24
CA ALA A 267 7.08 26.58 6.60
C ALA A 267 8.26 26.88 7.56
N THR A 268 8.31 28.10 8.09
CA THR A 268 9.24 28.47 9.18
C THR A 268 8.84 27.81 10.50
N PHE A 269 9.80 27.67 11.43
CA PHE A 269 9.54 27.07 12.74
C PHE A 269 8.43 27.82 13.50
N ALA A 270 8.40 29.15 13.43
CA ALA A 270 7.34 29.97 13.99
C ALA A 270 5.95 29.61 13.43
N THR A 271 5.86 29.33 12.12
CA THR A 271 4.61 28.91 11.48
C THR A 271 4.15 27.53 11.98
N LEU A 272 5.10 26.60 12.20
CA LEU A 272 4.78 25.30 12.79
C LEU A 272 4.37 25.40 14.26
N GLN A 273 5.02 26.27 15.05
CA GLN A 273 4.63 26.56 16.42
C GLN A 273 3.22 27.14 16.50
N LEU A 274 2.85 28.08 15.62
CA LEU A 274 1.49 28.60 15.54
C LEU A 274 0.46 27.52 15.20
N LYS A 275 0.79 26.60 14.27
CA LYS A 275 -0.07 25.47 13.93
C LYS A 275 -0.22 24.49 15.10
N LEU A 276 0.88 24.19 15.80
CA LEU A 276 0.87 23.37 17.02
C LEU A 276 -0.01 24.01 18.10
N ASN A 277 0.17 25.32 18.36
CA ASN A 277 -0.66 26.06 19.30
C ASN A 277 -2.14 25.98 18.96
N ARG A 278 -2.52 26.22 17.70
CA ARG A 278 -3.92 26.14 17.27
C ARG A 278 -4.51 24.73 17.43
N LEU A 279 -3.72 23.68 17.15
CA LEU A 279 -4.16 22.29 17.32
C LEU A 279 -4.34 21.88 18.78
N MET A 280 -3.50 22.43 19.66
CA MET A 280 -3.44 22.07 21.08
C MET A 280 -4.29 23.00 21.96
N SER A 281 -4.70 24.17 21.47
CA SER A 281 -5.57 25.11 22.20
C SER A 281 -6.91 24.45 22.52
N SER A 282 -7.35 24.55 23.78
CA SER A 282 -8.66 24.04 24.28
C SER A 282 -8.89 22.53 24.08
N ARG A 283 -7.84 21.71 24.11
CA ARG A 283 -7.93 20.24 24.07
C ARG A 283 -6.98 19.60 25.06
N ARG A 284 -7.39 18.50 25.69
CA ARG A 284 -6.50 17.67 26.52
C ARG A 284 -5.66 16.78 25.63
N PHE A 285 -4.34 16.94 25.69
CA PHE A 285 -3.43 16.19 24.84
C PHE A 285 -2.44 15.32 25.62
N LEU A 286 -2.02 14.23 24.97
CA LEU A 286 -0.88 13.40 25.38
C LEU A 286 0.19 13.43 24.29
N ILE A 287 1.41 13.83 24.62
CA ILE A 287 2.56 13.77 23.71
C ILE A 287 3.58 12.77 24.25
N VAL A 288 3.97 11.80 23.43
CA VAL A 288 5.08 10.89 23.73
C VAL A 288 6.31 11.34 22.95
N LEU A 289 7.40 11.62 23.67
CA LEU A 289 8.72 11.93 23.15
C LEU A 289 9.63 10.72 23.39
N ASP A 290 9.90 9.96 22.34
CA ASP A 290 10.60 8.67 22.42
C ASP A 290 12.10 8.79 22.07
N ASP A 291 12.94 8.15 22.89
CA ASP A 291 14.42 8.09 22.81
C ASP A 291 15.14 9.45 22.86
N ILE A 292 14.93 10.22 23.93
CA ILE A 292 15.60 11.51 24.13
C ILE A 292 17.04 11.32 24.66
N TRP A 293 18.02 12.00 24.06
CA TRP A 293 19.44 11.99 24.44
C TRP A 293 19.82 13.32 25.14
N GLY A 294 20.69 13.27 26.16
CA GLY A 294 20.93 14.40 27.08
C GLY A 294 22.37 14.90 27.14
N ASP A 295 23.17 14.69 26.09
CA ASP A 295 24.63 14.87 26.17
C ASP A 295 25.18 16.18 25.55
N ASP A 296 24.32 17.09 25.06
CA ASP A 296 24.75 18.36 24.42
C ASP A 296 24.01 19.60 24.98
N PRO A 297 24.70 20.63 25.51
CA PRO A 297 24.12 21.88 26.00
C PRO A 297 23.16 22.58 25.01
N PHE A 298 23.40 22.49 23.70
CA PHE A 298 22.53 23.09 22.68
C PHE A 298 21.14 22.44 22.59
N THR A 299 20.97 21.22 23.10
CA THR A 299 19.68 20.51 23.07
C THR A 299 18.65 21.10 24.03
N ASN A 300 19.10 21.75 25.11
CA ASN A 300 18.24 22.25 26.17
C ASN A 300 17.30 23.38 25.68
N ASP A 301 17.86 24.32 24.90
CA ASP A 301 17.10 25.42 24.30
C ASP A 301 16.15 24.93 23.19
N ALA A 302 16.54 23.88 22.47
CA ALA A 302 15.72 23.28 21.42
C ALA A 302 14.43 22.66 21.97
N TYR A 303 14.53 21.85 23.03
CA TYR A 303 13.34 21.28 23.67
C TYR A 303 12.50 22.36 24.35
N ASN A 304 13.14 23.32 25.02
CA ASN A 304 12.41 24.41 25.66
C ASN A 304 11.64 25.26 24.64
N GLU A 305 12.19 25.54 23.47
CA GLU A 305 11.48 26.25 22.40
C GLU A 305 10.35 25.42 21.78
N ILE A 306 10.52 24.11 21.57
CA ILE A 306 9.49 23.23 20.99
C ILE A 306 8.36 22.99 21.99
N LEU A 307 8.69 22.89 23.28
CA LEU A 307 7.75 22.70 24.37
C LEU A 307 7.17 24.03 24.89
N SER A 308 7.77 25.17 24.57
CA SER A 308 7.25 26.51 24.93
C SER A 308 5.78 26.74 24.55
N PRO A 309 5.30 26.33 23.36
CA PRO A 309 3.90 26.51 22.97
C PRO A 309 2.99 25.56 23.77
N LEU A 310 3.56 24.50 24.35
CA LEU A 310 2.90 23.52 25.20
C LEU A 310 3.00 23.88 26.69
N ARG A 311 3.47 25.08 27.08
CA ARG A 311 3.51 25.51 28.50
C ARG A 311 2.20 26.14 28.99
N SER A 312 1.37 26.68 28.08
CA SER A 312 0.01 27.19 28.34
C SER A 312 -1.05 26.09 28.12
N MET A 313 -0.87 24.93 28.76
CA MET A 313 -1.72 23.75 28.56
C MET A 313 -3.11 23.94 29.17
N GLU A 314 -4.11 23.30 28.56
CA GLU A 314 -5.36 23.02 29.25
C GLU A 314 -5.11 22.03 30.41
N SER A 315 -5.75 22.27 31.55
CA SER A 315 -5.70 21.40 32.73
C SER A 315 -6.02 19.95 32.36
N GLY A 316 -5.06 19.04 32.61
CA GLY A 316 -5.19 17.61 32.32
C GLY A 316 -4.29 17.10 31.18
N SER A 317 -3.61 17.98 30.44
CA SER A 317 -2.67 17.54 29.40
C SER A 317 -1.37 16.96 30.01
N ARG A 318 -0.72 16.02 29.30
CA ARG A 318 0.45 15.26 29.79
C ARG A 318 1.51 15.04 28.71
N ILE A 319 2.76 14.89 29.14
CA ILE A 319 3.89 14.50 28.28
C ILE A 319 4.54 13.25 28.87
N ILE A 320 4.85 12.25 28.02
CA ILE A 320 5.70 11.11 28.38
C ILE A 320 7.05 11.29 27.70
N ALA A 321 8.12 11.32 28.48
CA ALA A 321 9.49 11.32 27.98
C ALA A 321 10.11 9.92 28.15
N VAL A 322 10.64 9.33 27.08
CA VAL A 322 11.36 8.05 27.15
C VAL A 322 12.83 8.31 26.91
N THR A 323 13.69 7.94 27.86
CA THR A 323 15.13 8.25 27.80
C THR A 323 16.00 7.16 28.40
N ARG A 324 17.28 7.17 28.05
CA ARG A 324 18.31 6.29 28.62
C ARG A 324 19.00 6.90 29.84
N THR A 325 18.86 8.20 30.05
CA THR A 325 19.60 8.95 31.07
C THR A 325 18.65 9.72 31.99
N PRO A 326 18.83 9.65 33.32
CA PRO A 326 18.00 10.41 34.25
C PRO A 326 18.16 11.92 34.08
N LYS A 327 19.30 12.39 33.56
CA LYS A 327 19.56 13.82 33.31
C LYS A 327 18.48 14.50 32.45
N VAL A 328 17.91 13.76 31.49
CA VAL A 328 16.84 14.28 30.63
C VAL A 328 15.52 14.42 31.39
N ALA A 329 15.27 13.56 32.39
CA ALA A 329 14.10 13.69 33.25
C ALA A 329 14.20 14.99 34.07
N ASP A 330 15.38 15.27 34.64
CA ASP A 330 15.63 16.50 35.38
C ASP A 330 15.51 17.74 34.47
N MET A 331 16.07 17.65 33.26
CA MET A 331 16.01 18.73 32.25
C MET A 331 14.59 19.13 31.85
N LEU A 332 13.66 18.16 31.79
CA LEU A 332 12.27 18.39 31.41
C LEU A 332 11.37 18.72 32.61
N ASP A 333 11.95 18.94 33.79
CA ASP A 333 11.23 19.08 35.06
C ASP A 333 10.21 17.95 35.26
N ALA A 334 10.66 16.71 35.06
CA ALA A 334 9.81 15.52 35.16
C ALA A 334 9.22 15.40 36.57
N SER A 335 7.91 15.41 36.62
CA SER A 335 7.10 15.33 37.84
C SER A 335 7.24 13.97 38.53
N HIS A 336 7.47 12.95 37.72
CA HIS A 336 7.71 11.60 38.17
C HIS A 336 8.61 10.87 37.18
N THR A 337 9.56 10.09 37.71
CA THR A 337 10.52 9.33 36.92
C THR A 337 10.41 7.84 37.25
N TYR A 338 9.91 7.05 36.29
CA TYR A 338 9.87 5.59 36.37
C TYR A 338 11.19 5.00 35.89
N PHE A 339 11.95 4.41 36.82
CA PHE A 339 13.13 3.61 36.48
C PHE A 339 12.72 2.18 36.14
N LEU A 340 12.88 1.81 34.87
CA LEU A 340 12.48 0.50 34.38
C LEU A 340 13.53 -0.56 34.75
N ASN A 341 13.14 -1.56 35.54
CA ASN A 341 14.00 -2.65 35.96
C ASN A 341 14.06 -3.79 34.94
N ALA A 342 15.04 -4.69 35.07
CA ALA A 342 15.10 -5.93 34.30
C ALA A 342 13.86 -6.82 34.55
N LEU A 343 13.49 -7.64 33.56
CA LEU A 343 12.42 -8.64 33.73
C LEU A 343 12.88 -9.77 34.66
N GLY A 344 11.92 -10.37 35.37
CA GLY A 344 12.15 -11.63 36.06
C GLY A 344 12.48 -12.77 35.09
N THR A 345 13.15 -13.81 35.59
CA THR A 345 13.56 -14.96 34.77
C THR A 345 12.37 -15.65 34.10
N ASP A 346 11.23 -15.77 34.79
CA ASP A 346 10.03 -16.43 34.25
C ASP A 346 9.36 -15.61 33.14
N ASP A 347 9.30 -14.28 33.29
CA ASP A 347 8.82 -13.37 32.23
C ASP A 347 9.77 -13.37 31.04
N CYS A 348 11.09 -13.43 31.30
CA CYS A 348 12.14 -13.56 30.29
C CYS A 348 11.99 -14.87 29.51
N TRP A 349 11.76 -15.99 30.19
CA TRP A 349 11.48 -17.28 29.56
C TRP A 349 10.19 -17.25 28.76
N SER A 350 9.12 -16.67 29.30
CA SER A 350 7.84 -16.50 28.58
C SER A 350 8.03 -15.76 27.26
N LEU A 351 8.89 -14.73 27.25
CA LEU A 351 9.22 -13.97 26.04
C LEU A 351 10.08 -14.77 25.04
N ILE A 352 11.04 -15.57 25.51
CA ILE A 352 11.84 -16.49 24.68
C ILE A 352 10.90 -17.53 24.04
N LYS A 353 10.02 -18.13 24.84
CA LYS A 353 9.05 -19.16 24.42
C LYS A 353 8.10 -18.61 23.36
N GLU A 354 7.53 -17.44 23.59
CA GLU A 354 6.70 -16.74 22.61
C GLU A 354 7.44 -16.50 21.29
N SER A 355 8.70 -16.05 21.38
CA SER A 355 9.51 -15.71 20.20
C SER A 355 10.02 -16.95 19.44
N ALA A 356 10.22 -18.09 20.13
CA ALA A 356 10.70 -19.34 19.54
C ALA A 356 9.57 -20.18 18.91
N PHE A 357 8.36 -20.15 19.50
CA PHE A 357 7.26 -21.05 19.15
C PHE A 357 5.98 -20.33 18.66
N GLY A 358 5.95 -18.99 18.62
CA GLY A 358 4.86 -18.23 18.00
C GLY A 358 3.51 -18.29 18.73
N GLY A 359 3.51 -18.47 20.06
CA GLY A 359 2.31 -18.39 20.91
C GLY A 359 1.29 -19.52 20.76
N ARG A 360 1.55 -20.53 19.91
CA ARG A 360 0.72 -21.73 19.72
C ARG A 360 1.48 -23.02 20.07
N SER A 361 2.22 -23.03 21.18
CA SER A 361 2.86 -24.28 21.62
C SER A 361 1.77 -25.28 22.02
N THR A 362 1.57 -26.34 21.24
CA THR A 362 1.02 -27.58 21.80
C THR A 362 2.06 -28.14 22.79
N HIS A 363 1.62 -28.88 23.81
CA HIS A 363 2.53 -29.56 24.75
C HIS A 363 3.51 -30.52 24.03
N GLU A 364 3.29 -30.84 22.75
CA GLU A 364 4.15 -31.69 21.92
C GLU A 364 5.41 -30.97 21.38
N GLU A 365 5.42 -29.64 21.24
CA GLU A 365 6.55 -28.90 20.63
C GLU A 365 7.62 -28.42 21.64
N CYS A 366 7.27 -28.32 22.92
CA CYS A 366 8.17 -27.88 23.99
C CYS A 366 8.30 -28.98 25.05
N THR A 367 9.33 -29.82 24.91
CA THR A 367 9.63 -30.89 25.87
C THR A 367 10.12 -30.30 27.20
N GLU A 368 9.96 -31.03 28.31
CA GLU A 368 10.50 -30.62 29.63
C GLU A 368 12.00 -30.35 29.59
N GLU A 369 12.76 -31.10 28.77
CA GLU A 369 14.19 -30.86 28.57
C GLU A 369 14.47 -29.49 27.93
N LEU A 370 13.70 -29.10 26.91
CA LEU A 370 13.83 -27.79 26.25
C LEU A 370 13.45 -26.65 27.20
N GLU A 371 12.46 -26.86 28.07
CA GLU A 371 12.07 -25.88 29.08
C GLU A 371 13.19 -25.66 30.11
N GLN A 372 13.83 -26.73 30.59
CA GLN A 372 14.98 -26.61 31.49
C GLN A 372 16.16 -25.87 30.84
N ILE A 373 16.48 -26.19 29.58
CA ILE A 373 17.55 -25.50 28.84
C ILE A 373 17.16 -24.04 28.59
N GLY A 374 15.90 -23.78 28.22
CA GLY A 374 15.35 -22.45 28.00
C GLY A 374 15.41 -21.55 29.23
N MET A 375 15.04 -22.08 30.40
CA MET A 375 15.16 -21.38 31.69
C MET A 375 16.63 -21.06 32.04
N LYS A 376 17.56 -21.99 31.79
CA LYS A 376 19.01 -21.72 31.97
C LYS A 376 19.48 -20.58 31.07
N ILE A 377 19.00 -20.53 29.82
CA ILE A 377 19.30 -19.43 28.90
C ILE A 377 18.69 -18.13 29.44
N ALA A 378 17.41 -18.13 29.83
CA ALA A 378 16.71 -16.96 30.36
C ALA A 378 17.43 -16.32 31.56
N ALA A 379 17.92 -17.15 32.49
CA ALA A 379 18.69 -16.70 33.64
C ALA A 379 20.00 -15.98 33.26
N LYS A 380 20.61 -16.35 32.13
CA LYS A 380 21.83 -15.72 31.60
C LYS A 380 21.58 -14.40 30.86
N LEU A 381 20.34 -14.04 30.56
CA LEU A 381 20.02 -12.82 29.79
C LEU A 381 19.84 -11.57 30.66
N ASN A 382 20.02 -11.69 31.99
CA ASN A 382 19.85 -10.62 32.96
C ASN A 382 18.53 -9.83 32.79
N GLY A 383 17.46 -10.53 32.40
CA GLY A 383 16.13 -9.95 32.25
C GLY A 383 15.98 -8.90 31.14
N LEU A 384 16.86 -8.88 30.13
CA LEU A 384 16.77 -7.96 28.99
C LEU A 384 15.77 -8.47 27.93
N PRO A 385 14.64 -7.79 27.67
CA PRO A 385 13.64 -8.23 26.70
C PRO A 385 14.17 -8.36 25.26
N LEU A 386 15.04 -7.45 24.81
CA LEU A 386 15.64 -7.54 23.49
C LEU A 386 16.51 -8.79 23.35
N ALA A 387 17.30 -9.11 24.38
CA ALA A 387 18.11 -10.31 24.43
C ALA A 387 17.24 -11.58 24.37
N ALA A 388 16.16 -11.61 25.16
CA ALA A 388 15.20 -12.72 25.13
C ALA A 388 14.56 -12.92 23.76
N LYS A 389 14.14 -11.84 23.07
CA LYS A 389 13.60 -11.94 21.70
C LYS A 389 14.61 -12.47 20.69
N LEU A 390 15.85 -11.95 20.72
CA LEU A 390 16.91 -12.40 19.82
C LEU A 390 17.25 -13.88 20.05
N MET A 391 17.33 -14.31 21.31
CA MET A 391 17.58 -15.70 21.65
C MET A 391 16.41 -16.60 21.28
N GLY A 392 15.17 -16.21 21.57
CA GLY A 392 13.99 -16.95 21.14
C GLY A 392 13.94 -17.12 19.62
N GLY A 393 14.21 -16.06 18.85
CA GLY A 393 14.29 -16.14 17.39
C GLY A 393 15.41 -17.05 16.86
N LEU A 394 16.61 -16.99 17.47
CA LEU A 394 17.72 -17.89 17.12
C LEU A 394 17.38 -19.35 17.42
N LEU A 395 16.84 -19.60 18.61
CA LEU A 395 16.48 -20.93 19.11
C LEU A 395 15.33 -21.54 18.29
N GLY A 396 14.30 -20.76 17.98
CA GLY A 396 13.18 -21.15 17.12
C GLY A 396 13.59 -21.45 15.67
N ALA A 397 14.68 -20.84 15.17
CA ALA A 397 15.21 -21.14 13.84
C ALA A 397 15.99 -22.46 13.78
N THR A 398 16.57 -22.93 14.89
CA THR A 398 17.34 -24.18 14.92
C THR A 398 16.49 -25.40 15.28
N LYS A 399 15.44 -25.22 16.09
CA LYS A 399 14.53 -26.28 16.61
C LYS A 399 15.24 -27.56 17.08
N SER A 400 16.49 -27.45 17.54
CA SER A 400 17.35 -28.60 17.85
C SER A 400 17.84 -28.54 19.28
N THR A 401 17.48 -29.56 20.07
CA THR A 401 17.91 -29.74 21.47
C THR A 401 19.43 -29.68 21.63
N LYS A 402 20.17 -30.27 20.69
CA LYS A 402 21.65 -30.22 20.66
C LYS A 402 22.18 -28.80 20.57
N TYR A 403 21.63 -27.97 19.68
CA TYR A 403 22.06 -26.58 19.52
C TYR A 403 21.66 -25.72 20.72
N TRP A 404 20.49 -25.95 21.30
CA TRP A 404 20.07 -25.28 22.53
C TRP A 404 21.06 -25.55 23.67
N ARG A 405 21.53 -26.80 23.81
CA ARG A 405 22.54 -27.17 24.81
C ARG A 405 23.87 -26.44 24.60
N ILE A 406 24.39 -26.44 23.36
CA ILE A 406 25.63 -25.72 22.99
C ILE A 406 25.53 -24.23 23.32
N ILE A 407 24.39 -23.60 23.01
CA ILE A 407 24.16 -22.18 23.29
C ILE A 407 24.08 -21.95 24.81
N SER A 408 23.41 -22.85 25.54
CA SER A 408 23.28 -22.75 27.00
C SER A 408 24.62 -22.89 27.73
N GLU A 409 25.62 -23.55 27.12
CA GLU A 409 26.95 -23.74 27.70
C GLU A 409 27.90 -22.57 27.41
N LYS A 410 27.58 -21.67 26.45
CA LYS A 410 28.40 -20.49 26.19
C LYS A 410 28.39 -19.49 27.35
N GLU A 411 29.54 -18.87 27.58
CA GLU A 411 29.68 -17.71 28.47
C GLU A 411 29.53 -16.41 27.68
N PHE A 412 28.80 -15.45 28.24
CA PHE A 412 28.62 -14.13 27.66
C PHE A 412 29.56 -13.14 28.33
N SER A 413 30.10 -12.19 27.54
CA SER A 413 30.95 -11.13 28.09
C SER A 413 30.15 -10.19 29.00
N ARG A 414 30.83 -9.26 29.68
CA ARG A 414 30.17 -8.24 30.53
C ARG A 414 29.10 -7.43 29.77
N ASP A 415 29.27 -7.22 28.47
CA ASP A 415 28.21 -6.66 27.60
C ASP A 415 27.45 -7.81 26.93
N ILE A 416 26.50 -8.35 27.68
CA ILE A 416 25.64 -9.46 27.26
C ILE A 416 24.89 -9.11 25.96
N THR A 417 24.47 -7.86 25.78
CA THR A 417 23.67 -7.45 24.62
C THR A 417 24.46 -7.54 23.32
N LEU A 418 25.67 -6.99 23.31
CA LEU A 418 26.56 -7.06 22.15
C LEU A 418 27.01 -8.50 21.86
N SER A 419 27.32 -9.29 22.90
CA SER A 419 27.69 -10.71 22.76
C SER A 419 26.56 -11.53 22.13
N LEU A 420 25.31 -11.31 22.53
CA LEU A 420 24.15 -12.03 21.99
C LEU A 420 23.80 -11.61 20.56
N LEU A 421 23.93 -10.32 20.25
CA LEU A 421 23.77 -9.82 18.88
C LEU A 421 24.80 -10.45 17.94
N ARG A 422 26.07 -10.49 18.35
CA ARG A 422 27.14 -11.18 17.61
C ARG A 422 26.86 -12.67 17.46
N LEU A 423 26.36 -13.32 18.52
CA LEU A 423 25.98 -14.74 18.45
C LEU A 423 24.85 -14.96 17.43
N SER A 424 23.75 -14.21 17.51
CA SER A 424 22.65 -14.32 16.55
C SER A 424 23.09 -14.08 15.10
N TYR A 425 23.95 -13.08 14.89
CA TYR A 425 24.55 -12.77 13.59
C TYR A 425 25.46 -13.90 13.08
N SER A 426 26.34 -14.46 13.92
CA SER A 426 27.28 -15.52 13.53
C SER A 426 26.58 -16.79 13.00
N TYR A 427 25.36 -17.06 13.49
CA TYR A 427 24.50 -18.17 13.07
C TYR A 427 23.64 -17.86 11.84
N LEU A 428 23.77 -16.68 11.21
CA LEU A 428 23.14 -16.41 9.91
C LEU A 428 23.94 -17.07 8.78
N PRO A 429 23.27 -17.55 7.71
CA PRO A 429 23.95 -17.94 6.48
C PRO A 429 24.74 -16.78 5.86
N GLY A 430 25.83 -17.06 5.14
CA GLY A 430 26.74 -16.05 4.59
C GLY A 430 26.04 -14.94 3.79
N ARG A 431 25.10 -15.29 2.90
CA ARG A 431 24.31 -14.30 2.14
C ARG A 431 23.41 -13.43 3.01
N LEU A 432 22.81 -14.00 4.05
CA LEU A 432 21.96 -13.24 4.97
C LEU A 432 22.79 -12.30 5.86
N LYS A 433 24.02 -12.69 6.21
CA LYS A 433 24.98 -11.78 6.86
C LYS A 433 25.25 -10.54 6.02
N GLN A 434 25.47 -10.72 4.72
CA GLN A 434 25.65 -9.61 3.77
C GLN A 434 24.39 -8.74 3.66
N CYS A 435 23.20 -9.35 3.55
CA CYS A 435 21.92 -8.63 3.51
C CYS A 435 21.69 -7.80 4.79
N PHE A 436 21.98 -8.37 5.95
CA PHE A 436 21.88 -7.71 7.25
C PHE A 436 22.87 -6.56 7.38
N ALA A 437 24.16 -6.80 7.08
CA ALA A 437 25.20 -5.77 7.15
C ALA A 437 24.88 -4.58 6.23
N PHE A 438 24.35 -4.82 5.03
CA PHE A 438 23.90 -3.76 4.12
C PHE A 438 22.79 -2.89 4.70
N CYS A 439 21.96 -3.40 5.62
CA CYS A 439 20.92 -2.59 6.26
C CYS A 439 21.47 -1.44 7.11
N SER A 440 22.78 -1.43 7.40
CA SER A 440 23.44 -0.32 8.09
C SER A 440 23.44 0.98 7.29
N ILE A 441 23.11 0.98 5.99
CA ILE A 441 22.99 2.22 5.19
C ILE A 441 21.71 3.02 5.51
N PHE A 442 20.72 2.39 6.14
CA PHE A 442 19.51 3.11 6.52
C PHE A 442 19.78 3.89 7.83
N PRO A 443 19.31 5.14 7.95
CA PRO A 443 19.45 5.89 9.20
C PRO A 443 18.79 5.14 10.37
N LYS A 444 19.22 5.45 11.59
CA LYS A 444 18.56 4.91 12.79
C LYS A 444 17.07 5.25 12.76
N ASN A 445 16.24 4.30 13.17
CA ASN A 445 14.77 4.40 13.17
C ASN A 445 14.10 4.61 11.81
N TRP A 446 14.84 4.44 10.70
CA TRP A 446 14.27 4.48 9.37
C TRP A 446 13.22 3.39 9.18
N LYS A 447 12.07 3.78 8.64
CA LYS A 447 10.97 2.88 8.27
C LYS A 447 11.14 2.49 6.81
N PHE A 448 11.46 1.23 6.56
CA PHE A 448 11.59 0.71 5.21
C PHE A 448 10.47 -0.26 4.86
N ASP A 449 10.16 -0.31 3.56
CA ASP A 449 9.29 -1.32 2.97
C ASP A 449 10.10 -2.58 2.60
N GLN A 450 9.48 -3.74 2.75
CA GLN A 450 10.10 -5.03 2.42
C GLN A 450 10.49 -5.11 0.95
N THR A 451 9.62 -4.67 0.04
CA THR A 451 9.85 -4.82 -1.40
C THR A 451 11.00 -3.96 -1.88
N THR A 452 11.14 -2.74 -1.34
CA THR A 452 12.27 -1.85 -1.63
C THR A 452 13.60 -2.44 -1.16
N LEU A 453 13.65 -2.96 0.08
CA LEU A 453 14.88 -3.57 0.60
C LEU A 453 15.30 -4.81 -0.21
N VAL A 454 14.33 -5.67 -0.55
CA VAL A 454 14.59 -6.85 -1.40
C VAL A 454 15.13 -6.44 -2.78
N ARG A 455 14.56 -5.40 -3.41
CA ARG A 455 15.05 -4.88 -4.70
C ARG A 455 16.48 -4.33 -4.62
N LEU A 456 16.84 -3.67 -3.51
CA LEU A 456 18.22 -3.22 -3.27
C LEU A 456 19.18 -4.39 -3.09
N TRP A 457 18.79 -5.44 -2.38
CA TRP A 457 19.58 -6.68 -2.26
C TRP A 457 19.75 -7.38 -3.63
N MET A 458 18.71 -7.42 -4.45
CA MET A 458 18.78 -7.96 -5.82
C MET A 458 19.74 -7.14 -6.69
N ALA A 459 19.63 -5.81 -6.66
CA ALA A 459 20.46 -4.91 -7.45
C ALA A 459 21.95 -5.05 -7.12
N ASN A 460 22.28 -5.26 -5.85
CA ASN A 460 23.66 -5.48 -5.42
C ASN A 460 24.16 -6.90 -5.65
N GLY A 461 23.27 -7.84 -5.99
CA GLY A 461 23.61 -9.24 -6.28
C GLY A 461 23.67 -10.14 -5.04
N PHE A 462 23.07 -9.73 -3.93
CA PHE A 462 23.01 -10.55 -2.71
C PHE A 462 22.01 -11.72 -2.84
N ILE A 463 21.02 -11.55 -3.71
CA ILE A 463 20.02 -12.56 -4.05
C ILE A 463 20.30 -13.10 -5.45
N GLN A 464 20.39 -14.42 -5.58
CA GLN A 464 20.56 -15.11 -6.85
C GLN A 464 19.70 -16.37 -6.89
N PRO A 465 19.13 -16.69 -8.06
CA PRO A 465 18.30 -17.89 -8.21
C PRO A 465 19.15 -19.15 -8.08
N GLN A 466 18.79 -20.03 -7.14
CA GLN A 466 19.41 -21.34 -7.01
C GLN A 466 18.91 -22.27 -8.13
N SER A 467 19.83 -22.92 -8.83
CA SER A 467 19.49 -23.88 -9.88
C SER A 467 18.68 -25.05 -9.28
N GLY A 468 17.43 -25.21 -9.72
CA GLY A 468 16.58 -26.35 -9.37
C GLY A 468 15.38 -26.06 -8.46
N THR A 469 15.28 -24.89 -7.82
CA THR A 469 14.17 -24.59 -6.88
C THR A 469 12.93 -23.99 -7.55
N GLY A 470 13.04 -23.46 -8.77
CA GLY A 470 11.94 -22.79 -9.47
C GLY A 470 11.51 -21.43 -8.88
N LYS A 471 12.03 -21.04 -7.70
CA LYS A 471 11.70 -19.76 -7.02
C LYS A 471 12.32 -18.56 -7.76
N ARG A 472 11.59 -17.44 -7.84
CA ARG A 472 12.11 -16.19 -8.42
C ARG A 472 13.04 -15.49 -7.41
N MET A 473 13.83 -14.53 -7.89
CA MET A 473 14.70 -13.73 -7.01
C MET A 473 13.90 -12.95 -5.97
N GLU A 474 12.72 -12.44 -6.33
CA GLU A 474 11.83 -11.73 -5.43
C GLU A 474 11.33 -12.64 -4.30
N ASP A 475 10.99 -13.89 -4.63
CA ASP A 475 10.53 -14.88 -3.66
C ASP A 475 11.68 -15.26 -2.72
N LEU A 476 12.87 -15.55 -3.25
CA LEU A 476 14.07 -15.82 -2.43
C LEU A 476 14.47 -14.63 -1.55
N GLY A 477 14.35 -13.40 -2.05
CA GLY A 477 14.61 -12.20 -1.27
C GLY A 477 13.59 -12.01 -0.14
N THR A 478 12.33 -12.35 -0.41
CA THR A 478 11.26 -12.37 0.60
C THR A 478 11.55 -13.42 1.66
N ASP A 479 12.02 -14.62 1.27
CA ASP A 479 12.44 -15.66 2.20
C ASP A 479 13.59 -15.18 3.11
N TYR A 480 14.61 -14.53 2.54
CA TYR A 480 15.73 -13.96 3.31
C TYR A 480 15.26 -12.89 4.30
N PHE A 481 14.36 -12.01 3.85
CA PHE A 481 13.74 -11.01 4.71
C PHE A 481 12.98 -11.65 5.87
N ASN A 482 12.19 -12.68 5.58
CA ASN A 482 11.38 -13.39 6.57
C ASN A 482 12.24 -14.11 7.60
N VAL A 483 13.43 -14.61 7.24
CA VAL A 483 14.40 -15.17 8.19
C VAL A 483 14.95 -14.10 9.14
N LEU A 484 15.29 -12.91 8.62
CA LEU A 484 15.73 -11.80 9.47
C LEU A 484 14.61 -11.33 10.40
N LEU A 485 13.37 -11.28 9.89
CA LEU A 485 12.19 -10.94 10.67
C LEU A 485 11.91 -11.97 11.77
N SER A 486 11.95 -13.28 11.47
CA SER A 486 11.70 -14.35 12.44
C SER A 486 12.79 -14.42 13.52
N ARG A 487 14.02 -14.02 13.19
CA ARG A 487 15.12 -13.87 14.16
C ARG A 487 15.10 -12.54 14.92
N SER A 488 14.03 -11.76 14.82
CA SER A 488 13.84 -10.48 15.50
C SER A 488 14.89 -9.40 15.14
N PHE A 489 15.57 -9.50 13.99
CA PHE A 489 16.43 -8.42 13.48
C PHE A 489 15.61 -7.22 13.00
N PHE A 490 14.38 -7.47 12.54
CA PHE A 490 13.42 -6.45 12.14
C PHE A 490 12.19 -6.44 13.04
N HIS A 491 11.58 -5.27 13.17
CA HIS A 491 10.34 -5.07 13.89
C HIS A 491 9.26 -4.55 12.93
N ALA A 492 8.13 -5.25 12.85
CA ALA A 492 6.99 -4.88 12.03
C ALA A 492 6.12 -3.83 12.73
N LEU A 493 5.73 -2.79 11.99
CA LEU A 493 4.87 -1.69 12.42
C LEU A 493 3.65 -1.60 11.49
N ARG A 494 2.45 -1.81 12.01
CA ARG A 494 1.22 -1.68 11.22
C ARG A 494 0.71 -0.25 11.31
N GLN A 495 0.66 0.45 10.17
CA GLN A 495 0.11 1.80 10.06
C GLN A 495 -1.04 1.79 9.03
N GLY A 496 -2.28 1.75 9.55
CA GLY A 496 -3.47 1.56 8.72
C GLY A 496 -3.43 0.20 8.01
N ARG A 497 -3.52 0.20 6.67
CA ARG A 497 -3.42 -1.01 5.84
C ARG A 497 -1.99 -1.37 5.42
N ARG A 498 -0.99 -0.51 5.70
CA ARG A 498 0.41 -0.73 5.30
C ARG A 498 1.22 -1.24 6.50
N THR A 499 2.13 -2.17 6.25
CA THR A 499 3.12 -2.63 7.24
C THR A 499 4.47 -2.06 6.86
N HIS A 500 5.13 -1.40 7.80
CA HIS A 500 6.51 -0.93 7.66
C HIS A 500 7.41 -1.73 8.59
N TYR A 501 8.71 -1.72 8.32
CA TYR A 501 9.69 -2.39 9.15
C TYR A 501 10.74 -1.40 9.64
N LYS A 502 11.22 -1.63 10.86
CA LYS A 502 12.35 -0.89 11.44
C LYS A 502 13.35 -1.83 12.07
N MET A 503 14.60 -1.39 12.15
CA MET A 503 15.65 -2.05 12.92
C MET A 503 15.78 -1.34 14.28
N HIS A 504 15.94 -2.10 15.36
CA HIS A 504 16.22 -1.53 16.68
C HIS A 504 17.64 -0.93 16.71
N ASP A 505 17.87 0.20 17.39
CA ASP A 505 19.17 0.89 17.39
C ASP A 505 20.37 0.00 17.69
N LEU A 506 20.30 -0.83 18.74
CA LEU A 506 21.39 -1.77 19.07
C LEU A 506 21.65 -2.82 17.97
N ILE A 507 20.61 -3.22 17.23
CA ILE A 507 20.75 -4.10 16.07
C ILE A 507 21.36 -3.33 14.90
N HIS A 508 20.99 -2.06 14.73
CA HIS A 508 21.59 -1.16 13.75
C HIS A 508 23.07 -0.93 14.03
N ASP A 509 23.45 -0.68 15.29
CA ASP A 509 24.85 -0.55 15.71
C ASP A 509 25.66 -1.83 15.43
N MET A 510 25.03 -3.00 15.61
CA MET A 510 25.64 -4.28 15.19
C MET A 510 25.77 -4.39 13.67
N ALA A 511 24.78 -3.96 12.89
CA ALA A 511 24.88 -3.93 11.43
C ALA A 511 26.01 -3.00 10.97
N VAL A 512 26.15 -1.81 11.59
CA VAL A 512 27.26 -0.87 11.36
C VAL A 512 28.59 -1.54 11.69
N SER A 513 28.70 -2.23 12.84
CA SER A 513 29.90 -2.98 13.22
C SER A 513 30.22 -4.12 12.26
N ALA A 514 29.22 -4.75 11.64
CA ALA A 514 29.41 -5.82 10.67
C ALA A 514 29.77 -5.30 9.27
N SER A 515 29.49 -4.01 8.99
CA SER A 515 29.61 -3.40 7.67
C SER A 515 30.71 -2.33 7.58
N THR A 516 31.56 -2.16 8.61
CA THR A 516 32.46 -1.01 8.75
C THR A 516 33.32 -0.71 7.52
N GLU A 517 33.72 -1.75 6.79
CA GLU A 517 34.56 -1.63 5.59
C GLU A 517 33.75 -1.51 4.28
N ASP A 518 32.50 -1.95 4.28
CA ASP A 518 31.67 -2.08 3.07
C ASP A 518 30.65 -0.93 2.93
N CYS A 519 30.14 -0.40 4.05
CA CYS A 519 29.05 0.57 4.10
C CYS A 519 29.44 1.80 4.92
N CYS A 520 29.02 2.99 4.48
CA CYS A 520 29.26 4.24 5.18
C CYS A 520 28.03 5.16 5.12
N GLN A 521 27.69 5.81 6.24
CA GLN A 521 26.71 6.88 6.28
C GLN A 521 27.42 8.23 6.33
N ILE A 522 26.99 9.18 5.49
CA ILE A 522 27.48 10.55 5.48
C ILE A 522 26.45 11.44 6.19
N GLU A 523 26.86 12.00 7.32
CA GLU A 523 26.09 12.96 8.12
C GLU A 523 26.54 14.41 7.90
N PRO A 524 25.73 15.43 8.27
CA PRO A 524 26.11 16.84 8.14
C PRO A 524 27.37 17.15 8.96
N GLY A 525 28.29 17.94 8.38
CA GLY A 525 29.55 18.32 9.01
C GLY A 525 30.68 17.27 8.97
N MET A 526 30.47 16.13 8.30
CA MET A 526 31.51 15.11 8.16
C MET A 526 32.57 15.51 7.13
N THR A 527 33.82 15.72 7.57
CA THR A 527 34.96 16.07 6.70
C THR A 527 35.95 14.91 6.48
N ARG A 528 35.63 13.71 6.99
CA ARG A 528 36.52 12.54 6.88
C ARG A 528 36.55 11.98 5.46
N ARG A 529 37.74 11.59 4.98
CA ARG A 529 37.88 10.82 3.74
C ARG A 529 37.25 9.43 3.92
N ILE A 530 36.37 9.06 3.00
CA ILE A 530 35.73 7.74 2.98
C ILE A 530 36.76 6.72 2.50
N PRO A 531 36.93 5.58 3.19
CA PRO A 531 37.86 4.54 2.76
C PRO A 531 37.56 4.04 1.35
N SER A 532 38.59 3.69 0.58
CA SER A 532 38.43 3.15 -0.77
C SER A 532 37.78 1.77 -0.82
N THR A 533 37.69 1.08 0.33
CA THR A 533 37.01 -0.21 0.53
C THR A 533 35.48 -0.08 0.50
N VAL A 534 34.95 1.09 0.88
CA VAL A 534 33.51 1.33 0.92
C VAL A 534 32.87 1.14 -0.46
N ARG A 535 31.74 0.44 -0.49
CA ARG A 535 30.94 0.15 -1.70
C ARG A 535 29.54 0.73 -1.62
N HIS A 536 28.99 0.90 -0.44
CA HIS A 536 27.63 1.36 -0.24
C HIS A 536 27.63 2.61 0.62
N VAL A 537 27.03 3.68 0.11
CA VAL A 537 26.96 4.96 0.81
C VAL A 537 25.51 5.39 0.92
N SER A 538 25.16 5.89 2.10
CA SER A 538 23.96 6.70 2.28
C SER A 538 24.35 8.12 2.66
N VAL A 539 23.56 9.10 2.21
CA VAL A 539 23.78 10.50 2.53
C VAL A 539 22.53 11.04 3.21
N THR A 540 22.70 11.50 4.45
CA THR A 540 21.69 12.18 5.26
C THR A 540 22.16 13.61 5.48
N THR A 541 21.83 14.55 4.58
CA THR A 541 22.29 15.94 4.67
C THR A 541 21.14 16.92 4.60
N GLY A 542 21.27 18.04 5.32
CA GLY A 542 20.31 19.16 5.30
C GLY A 542 20.77 20.36 4.46
N SER A 543 21.99 20.34 3.91
CA SER A 543 22.58 21.46 3.15
C SER A 543 23.21 20.99 1.84
N LEU A 544 23.01 21.74 0.76
CA LEU A 544 23.57 21.52 -0.58
C LEU A 544 25.10 21.60 -0.65
N GLN A 545 25.73 22.35 0.25
CA GLN A 545 27.19 22.50 0.25
C GLN A 545 27.87 21.22 0.76
N ASP A 546 27.29 20.60 1.79
CA ASP A 546 27.77 19.32 2.35
C ASP A 546 27.67 18.19 1.33
N VAL A 547 26.65 18.26 0.48
CA VAL A 547 26.43 17.31 -0.61
C VAL A 547 27.53 17.36 -1.66
N ASN A 548 27.83 18.55 -2.19
CA ASN A 548 28.87 18.72 -3.19
C ASN A 548 30.27 18.40 -2.64
N ALA A 549 30.51 18.71 -1.37
CA ALA A 549 31.72 18.30 -0.67
C ALA A 549 31.78 16.77 -0.52
N ALA A 550 30.68 16.12 -0.10
CA ALA A 550 30.60 14.67 0.07
C ALA A 550 30.84 13.93 -1.26
N ILE A 551 30.24 14.40 -2.37
CA ILE A 551 30.37 13.79 -3.71
C ILE A 551 31.83 13.79 -4.18
N ASN A 552 32.58 14.86 -3.93
CA ASN A 552 33.99 14.94 -4.28
C ASN A 552 34.88 13.99 -3.46
N ILE A 553 34.40 13.54 -2.30
CA ILE A 553 35.10 12.60 -1.41
C ILE A 553 34.67 11.14 -1.68
N LEU A 554 33.61 10.92 -2.47
CA LEU A 554 33.10 9.58 -2.74
C LEU A 554 34.13 8.70 -3.50
N PRO A 555 34.31 7.43 -3.08
CA PRO A 555 35.13 6.48 -3.81
C PRO A 555 34.63 6.21 -5.24
N LYS A 556 35.54 5.92 -6.17
CA LYS A 556 35.19 5.59 -7.56
C LYS A 556 34.52 4.20 -7.72
N ASN A 557 34.67 3.32 -6.73
CA ASN A 557 34.22 1.94 -6.78
C ASN A 557 32.86 1.71 -6.11
N LEU A 558 32.07 2.78 -5.90
CA LEU A 558 30.76 2.67 -5.27
C LEU A 558 29.78 1.87 -6.12
N ARG A 559 28.97 1.07 -5.43
CA ARG A 559 27.90 0.23 -5.96
C ARG A 559 26.52 0.69 -5.54
N THR A 560 26.40 1.37 -4.40
CA THR A 560 25.13 1.94 -3.95
C THR A 560 25.31 3.35 -3.44
N VAL A 561 24.42 4.24 -3.87
CA VAL A 561 24.24 5.58 -3.31
C VAL A 561 22.77 5.75 -3.01
N ILE A 562 22.44 6.01 -1.75
CA ILE A 562 21.08 6.37 -1.31
C ILE A 562 21.11 7.76 -0.71
N VAL A 563 20.18 8.61 -1.13
CA VAL A 563 20.07 9.97 -0.62
C VAL A 563 18.79 10.12 0.18
N PHE A 564 18.96 10.53 1.44
CA PHE A 564 17.89 10.86 2.37
C PHE A 564 17.88 12.38 2.59
N GLY A 565 16.80 13.05 2.20
CA GLY A 565 16.60 14.49 2.41
C GLY A 565 16.26 15.26 1.12
N ASN A 566 15.78 16.50 1.29
CA ASN A 566 15.32 17.35 0.20
C ASN A 566 16.50 18.01 -0.53
N TRP A 567 16.99 17.37 -1.58
CA TRP A 567 18.03 17.95 -2.44
C TRP A 567 17.39 18.67 -3.63
N THR A 568 17.65 19.96 -3.82
CA THR A 568 17.03 20.72 -4.93
C THR A 568 17.75 20.53 -6.26
N HIS A 569 18.91 19.88 -6.29
CA HIS A 569 19.70 19.63 -7.49
C HIS A 569 20.14 18.17 -7.56
N PHE A 570 20.09 17.59 -8.77
CA PHE A 570 20.63 16.27 -9.05
C PHE A 570 22.14 16.33 -9.30
N LEU A 571 22.84 15.18 -9.21
CA LEU A 571 24.27 15.07 -9.48
C LEU A 571 24.63 15.65 -10.85
N GLU A 572 25.60 16.55 -10.90
CA GLU A 572 26.18 17.06 -12.15
C GLU A 572 26.79 15.93 -12.98
N ASP A 573 26.83 16.09 -14.31
CA ASP A 573 27.34 15.09 -15.26
C ASP A 573 28.74 14.59 -14.89
N ASP A 574 29.65 15.50 -14.52
CA ASP A 574 31.03 15.18 -14.15
C ASP A 574 31.14 14.26 -12.92
N SER A 575 30.15 14.31 -12.04
CA SER A 575 30.09 13.45 -10.85
C SER A 575 29.61 12.05 -11.20
N LEU A 576 28.59 11.93 -12.06
CA LEU A 576 28.06 10.64 -12.51
C LEU A 576 29.09 9.83 -13.30
N VAL A 577 29.88 10.50 -14.15
CA VAL A 577 30.93 9.86 -14.96
C VAL A 577 32.00 9.15 -14.11
N LYS A 578 32.19 9.58 -12.85
CA LYS A 578 33.14 8.97 -11.90
C LYS A 578 32.62 7.67 -11.28
N LEU A 579 31.30 7.46 -11.22
CA LEU A 579 30.65 6.37 -10.49
C LEU A 579 30.32 5.15 -11.38
N LYS A 580 31.24 4.72 -12.24
CA LYS A 580 30.97 3.72 -13.29
C LYS A 580 30.49 2.35 -12.78
N ASN A 581 30.85 1.98 -11.55
CA ASN A 581 30.50 0.69 -10.94
C ASN A 581 29.16 0.71 -10.19
N LEU A 582 28.40 1.82 -10.25
CA LEU A 582 27.16 1.97 -9.49
C LEU A 582 26.10 0.97 -9.97
N ARG A 583 25.50 0.24 -9.03
CA ARG A 583 24.45 -0.76 -9.24
C ARG A 583 23.09 -0.29 -8.72
N ALA A 584 23.05 0.54 -7.68
CA ALA A 584 21.83 1.09 -7.12
C ALA A 584 21.99 2.59 -6.85
N LEU A 585 21.06 3.38 -7.39
CA LEU A 585 20.95 4.81 -7.13
C LEU A 585 19.53 5.10 -6.63
N ASP A 586 19.43 5.59 -5.40
CA ASP A 586 18.16 6.03 -4.83
C ASP A 586 18.22 7.53 -4.51
N VAL A 587 17.43 8.30 -5.24
CA VAL A 587 17.32 9.76 -5.12
C VAL A 587 15.84 10.16 -5.04
N CYS A 588 14.98 9.28 -4.52
CA CYS A 588 13.53 9.54 -4.50
C CYS A 588 13.14 10.74 -3.62
N HIS A 589 13.95 11.08 -2.63
CA HIS A 589 13.70 12.22 -1.75
C HIS A 589 14.26 13.55 -2.27
N CYS A 590 14.89 13.56 -3.46
CA CYS A 590 15.49 14.75 -4.05
C CYS A 590 14.48 15.55 -4.89
N ASP A 591 14.33 16.85 -4.68
CA ASP A 591 13.47 17.75 -5.46
C ASP A 591 14.13 18.24 -6.76
N PHE A 592 14.26 17.38 -7.78
CA PHE A 592 14.73 17.75 -9.13
C PHE A 592 13.71 17.42 -10.22
N THR A 593 13.73 18.16 -11.34
CA THR A 593 12.74 18.03 -12.42
C THR A 593 13.24 17.21 -13.61
N GLU A 594 14.55 17.15 -13.83
CA GLU A 594 15.14 16.50 -15.00
C GLU A 594 16.33 15.62 -14.60
N LEU A 595 16.40 14.43 -15.21
CA LEU A 595 17.52 13.51 -15.04
C LEU A 595 18.54 13.76 -16.17
N PRO A 596 19.84 13.93 -15.88
CA PRO A 596 20.80 14.32 -16.89
C PRO A 596 21.21 13.15 -17.80
N PRO A 597 21.63 13.42 -19.05
CA PRO A 597 21.98 12.39 -20.02
C PRO A 597 23.15 11.49 -19.61
N ALA A 598 24.08 11.97 -18.77
CA ALA A 598 25.22 11.20 -18.28
C ALA A 598 24.83 10.04 -17.36
N ILE A 599 23.55 9.91 -16.96
CA ILE A 599 23.05 8.69 -16.31
C ILE A 599 23.42 7.42 -17.10
N SER A 600 23.49 7.53 -18.44
CA SER A 600 23.89 6.42 -19.31
C SER A 600 25.32 5.92 -19.14
N CYS A 601 26.18 6.68 -18.45
CA CYS A 601 27.53 6.24 -18.07
C CYS A 601 27.51 5.20 -16.93
N LEU A 602 26.41 5.07 -16.19
CA LEU A 602 26.22 4.10 -15.13
C LEU A 602 25.75 2.75 -15.68
N PHE A 603 26.50 2.15 -16.62
CA PHE A 603 26.06 0.96 -17.36
C PHE A 603 25.88 -0.30 -16.48
N HIS A 604 26.40 -0.29 -15.25
CA HIS A 604 26.17 -1.33 -14.24
C HIS A 604 24.86 -1.17 -13.45
N LEU A 605 24.14 -0.06 -13.62
CA LEU A 605 22.97 0.27 -12.81
C LEU A 605 21.85 -0.76 -12.99
N ARG A 606 21.37 -1.29 -11.86
CA ARG A 606 20.29 -2.29 -11.75
C ARG A 606 19.06 -1.74 -11.03
N TYR A 607 19.23 -0.76 -10.16
CA TYR A 607 18.15 -0.11 -9.42
C TYR A 607 18.27 1.40 -9.56
N LEU A 608 17.18 2.04 -9.99
CA LEU A 608 17.04 3.49 -10.05
C LEU A 608 15.71 3.89 -9.44
N SER A 609 15.77 4.66 -8.37
CA SER A 609 14.60 5.24 -7.70
C SER A 609 14.65 6.76 -7.82
N LEU A 610 13.58 7.33 -8.39
CA LEU A 610 13.49 8.75 -8.76
C LEU A 610 12.40 9.47 -7.97
N SER A 611 12.58 10.77 -7.83
CA SER A 611 11.66 11.64 -7.11
C SER A 611 10.33 11.85 -7.82
N ARG A 612 9.30 12.14 -7.02
CA ARG A 612 7.97 12.55 -7.53
C ARG A 612 7.99 13.83 -8.38
N THR A 613 9.02 14.69 -8.21
CA THR A 613 9.13 15.97 -8.93
C THR A 613 9.67 15.84 -10.36
N ILE A 614 10.16 14.66 -10.74
CA ILE A 614 10.68 14.42 -12.10
C ILE A 614 9.58 14.63 -13.15
N ARG A 615 9.87 15.44 -14.16
CA ARG A 615 8.97 15.74 -15.29
C ARG A 615 9.42 15.02 -16.57
N SER A 616 10.71 14.89 -16.80
CA SER A 616 11.27 14.23 -17.98
C SER A 616 12.47 13.33 -17.68
N LEU A 617 12.56 12.24 -18.45
CA LEU A 617 13.73 11.34 -18.48
C LEU A 617 14.45 11.48 -19.83
N PRO A 618 15.80 11.39 -19.86
CA PRO A 618 16.57 11.46 -21.09
C PRO A 618 16.44 10.14 -21.87
N GLU A 619 16.46 10.22 -23.20
CA GLU A 619 16.41 9.02 -24.07
C GLU A 619 17.63 8.09 -23.84
N SER A 620 18.73 8.64 -23.31
CA SER A 620 19.94 7.90 -22.95
C SER A 620 19.71 6.85 -21.86
N ILE A 621 18.62 6.92 -21.07
CA ILE A 621 18.24 5.90 -20.07
C ILE A 621 18.10 4.51 -20.71
N SER A 622 17.77 4.44 -22.01
CA SER A 622 17.67 3.21 -22.79
C SER A 622 18.97 2.43 -22.95
N LYS A 623 20.11 3.06 -22.59
CA LYS A 623 21.43 2.41 -22.54
C LYS A 623 21.66 1.61 -21.28
N LEU A 624 20.83 1.74 -20.24
CA LEU A 624 21.00 1.03 -18.96
C LEU A 624 20.52 -0.42 -19.03
N LEU A 625 21.11 -1.25 -19.90
CA LEU A 625 20.63 -2.61 -20.22
C LEU A 625 20.62 -3.58 -19.03
N HIS A 626 21.29 -3.23 -17.94
CA HIS A 626 21.29 -3.96 -16.67
C HIS A 626 20.18 -3.55 -15.71
N LEU A 627 19.43 -2.49 -16.01
CA LEU A 627 18.38 -1.97 -15.14
C LEU A 627 17.31 -3.03 -14.92
N GLN A 628 17.09 -3.40 -13.66
CA GLN A 628 16.08 -4.37 -13.21
C GLN A 628 14.89 -3.65 -12.57
N THR A 629 15.13 -2.54 -11.87
CA THR A 629 14.09 -1.77 -11.19
C THR A 629 14.22 -0.30 -11.58
N LEU A 630 13.12 0.26 -12.08
CA LEU A 630 12.91 1.70 -12.23
C LEU A 630 11.65 2.07 -11.46
N CYS A 631 11.77 2.82 -10.37
CA CYS A 631 10.63 3.21 -9.55
C CYS A 631 10.60 4.71 -9.29
N PHE A 632 9.40 5.21 -8.98
CA PHE A 632 9.15 6.61 -8.64
C PHE A 632 8.43 6.66 -7.30
N GLU A 633 8.63 7.75 -6.55
CA GLU A 633 7.80 8.05 -5.38
C GLU A 633 6.33 8.26 -5.78
N ASP A 634 5.39 7.89 -4.90
CA ASP A 634 3.94 7.88 -5.15
C ASP A 634 3.45 9.17 -5.85
N LYS A 635 2.71 9.02 -6.97
CA LYS A 635 2.14 10.10 -7.81
C LYS A 635 3.18 10.99 -8.54
N CYS A 636 4.10 10.37 -9.26
CA CYS A 636 5.04 11.09 -10.13
C CYS A 636 4.34 12.00 -11.17
N SER A 637 4.94 13.16 -11.45
CA SER A 637 4.44 14.15 -12.42
C SER A 637 5.12 14.04 -13.79
N LEU A 638 5.53 12.83 -14.18
CA LEU A 638 6.23 12.59 -15.44
C LEU A 638 5.31 12.93 -16.62
N ASP A 639 5.83 13.59 -17.66
CA ASP A 639 5.04 13.90 -18.87
C ASP A 639 4.87 12.67 -19.76
N LYS A 640 5.98 11.98 -20.05
CA LYS A 640 6.03 10.76 -20.86
C LYS A 640 7.24 9.91 -20.53
N LEU A 641 7.12 8.60 -20.75
CA LEU A 641 8.27 7.70 -20.73
C LEU A 641 9.01 7.72 -22.08
N PRO A 642 10.36 7.71 -22.07
CA PRO A 642 11.18 7.53 -23.27
C PRO A 642 10.83 6.25 -24.03
N ALA A 643 10.76 6.31 -25.37
CA ALA A 643 10.39 5.16 -26.19
C ALA A 643 11.42 4.02 -26.09
N GLY A 644 12.69 4.38 -25.87
CA GLY A 644 13.80 3.45 -25.70
C GLY A 644 13.76 2.62 -24.42
N ILE A 645 12.82 2.85 -23.47
CA ILE A 645 12.67 1.97 -22.29
C ILE A 645 12.43 0.52 -22.69
N SER A 646 11.79 0.26 -23.84
CA SER A 646 11.62 -1.09 -24.40
C SER A 646 12.92 -1.84 -24.69
N ARG A 647 14.08 -1.14 -24.70
CA ARG A 647 15.41 -1.76 -24.88
C ARG A 647 15.95 -2.38 -23.59
N LEU A 648 15.37 -2.08 -22.43
CA LEU A 648 15.84 -2.53 -21.13
C LEU A 648 15.42 -3.99 -20.86
N VAL A 649 16.04 -4.94 -21.58
CA VAL A 649 15.65 -6.36 -21.58
C VAL A 649 15.72 -7.08 -20.22
N LYS A 650 16.48 -6.54 -19.26
CA LYS A 650 16.55 -7.03 -17.88
C LYS A 650 15.57 -6.36 -16.92
N LEU A 651 14.76 -5.41 -17.39
CA LEU A 651 13.80 -4.69 -16.55
C LEU A 651 12.74 -5.67 -16.03
N ARG A 652 12.58 -5.67 -14.70
CA ARG A 652 11.63 -6.51 -13.97
C ARG A 652 10.54 -5.66 -13.34
N HIS A 653 10.89 -4.53 -12.74
CA HIS A 653 9.97 -3.68 -11.99
C HIS A 653 9.96 -2.28 -12.60
N LEU A 654 8.79 -1.85 -13.07
CA LEU A 654 8.55 -0.48 -13.52
C LEU A 654 7.48 0.14 -12.61
N GLY A 655 7.93 0.76 -11.53
CA GLY A 655 7.08 1.36 -10.49
C GLY A 655 6.54 2.72 -10.89
N ILE A 656 5.73 2.78 -11.95
CA ILE A 656 5.06 3.99 -12.44
C ILE A 656 3.57 3.69 -12.69
N ASP A 657 2.73 4.72 -12.70
CA ASP A 657 1.32 4.60 -13.04
C ASP A 657 1.14 3.92 -14.43
N MET A 658 0.27 2.92 -14.49
CA MET A 658 0.01 2.09 -15.67
C MET A 658 -0.32 2.93 -16.92
N LYS A 659 -0.92 4.12 -16.75
CA LYS A 659 -1.25 5.02 -17.86
C LYS A 659 -0.03 5.45 -18.69
N TYR A 660 1.15 5.52 -18.09
CA TYR A 660 2.40 5.84 -18.79
C TYR A 660 2.94 4.64 -19.56
N ILE A 661 2.80 3.44 -18.98
CA ILE A 661 3.19 2.17 -19.61
C ILE A 661 2.33 1.90 -20.86
N ALA A 662 1.05 2.32 -20.82
CA ALA A 662 0.09 2.14 -21.92
C ALA A 662 0.53 2.73 -23.27
N GLN A 663 1.45 3.71 -23.25
CA GLN A 663 1.93 4.37 -24.46
C GLN A 663 3.28 3.82 -24.97
N LEU A 664 3.91 2.89 -24.25
CA LEU A 664 5.23 2.38 -24.61
C LEU A 664 5.18 1.51 -25.88
N PRO A 665 5.96 1.84 -26.92
CA PRO A 665 6.13 0.95 -28.08
C PRO A 665 7.09 -0.20 -27.75
N GLY A 666 6.83 -1.38 -28.32
CA GLY A 666 7.76 -2.52 -28.26
C GLY A 666 7.89 -3.15 -26.88
N ILE A 667 6.85 -3.07 -26.04
CA ILE A 667 6.85 -3.60 -24.68
C ILE A 667 7.19 -5.10 -24.63
N GLY A 668 6.95 -5.85 -25.73
CA GLY A 668 7.25 -7.28 -25.82
C GLY A 668 8.73 -7.65 -25.70
N ARG A 669 9.62 -6.67 -25.80
CA ARG A 669 11.06 -6.84 -25.53
C ARG A 669 11.38 -6.95 -24.03
N LEU A 670 10.48 -6.47 -23.17
CA LEU A 670 10.63 -6.49 -21.71
C LEU A 670 10.15 -7.85 -21.16
N ILE A 671 10.77 -8.94 -21.60
CA ILE A 671 10.35 -10.32 -21.30
C ILE A 671 10.34 -10.66 -19.80
N ASN A 672 11.12 -9.91 -19.00
CA ASN A 672 11.26 -10.10 -17.56
C ASN A 672 10.34 -9.18 -16.74
N LEU A 673 9.53 -8.33 -17.41
CA LEU A 673 8.68 -7.36 -16.75
C LEU A 673 7.63 -8.06 -15.89
N GLN A 674 7.47 -7.53 -14.68
CA GLN A 674 6.58 -7.96 -13.63
C GLN A 674 5.71 -6.77 -13.19
N GLY A 675 4.70 -7.06 -12.39
CA GLY A 675 3.73 -6.07 -11.93
C GLY A 675 2.62 -5.79 -12.94
N SER A 676 1.80 -4.81 -12.57
CA SER A 676 0.60 -4.46 -13.32
C SER A 676 0.92 -3.59 -14.54
N VAL A 677 0.26 -3.86 -15.66
CA VAL A 677 0.51 -3.19 -16.95
C VAL A 677 -0.82 -2.80 -17.59
N GLU A 678 -0.91 -1.55 -18.05
CA GLU A 678 -1.90 -1.17 -19.06
C GLU A 678 -1.21 -1.19 -20.43
N PHE A 679 -1.85 -1.79 -21.43
CA PHE A 679 -1.38 -1.87 -22.80
C PHE A 679 -2.47 -1.37 -23.75
N ARG A 680 -2.12 -0.45 -24.64
CA ARG A 680 -3.05 0.11 -25.63
C ARG A 680 -2.69 -0.36 -27.03
N VAL A 681 -3.55 -1.18 -27.62
CA VAL A 681 -3.43 -1.64 -29.01
C VAL A 681 -3.68 -0.46 -29.95
N LYS A 682 -2.80 -0.27 -30.94
CA LYS A 682 -2.91 0.78 -31.97
C LYS A 682 -2.44 0.25 -33.32
N LYS A 683 -2.94 0.84 -34.40
CA LYS A 683 -2.41 0.62 -35.76
C LYS A 683 -1.03 1.29 -35.87
N GLY A 684 0.05 0.49 -35.93
CA GLY A 684 1.44 0.99 -36.02
C GLY A 684 2.47 0.02 -35.43
N GLY A 685 3.75 0.21 -35.75
CA GLY A 685 4.85 -0.64 -35.28
C GLY A 685 5.02 -0.60 -33.76
N GLY A 686 5.08 -1.76 -33.11
CA GLY A 686 5.35 -1.90 -31.66
C GLY A 686 4.14 -1.77 -30.73
N HIS A 687 2.92 -1.63 -31.25
CA HIS A 687 1.67 -1.59 -30.48
C HIS A 687 0.70 -2.72 -30.83
N ALA A 688 1.17 -3.71 -31.60
CA ALA A 688 0.38 -4.89 -31.95
C ALA A 688 0.19 -5.79 -30.73
N LEU A 689 -0.94 -6.50 -30.67
CA LEU A 689 -1.29 -7.29 -29.49
C LEU A 689 -0.28 -8.43 -29.21
N GLN A 690 0.35 -8.95 -30.28
CA GLN A 690 1.40 -9.97 -30.23
C GLN A 690 2.63 -9.56 -29.41
N GLU A 691 2.84 -8.28 -29.11
CA GLU A 691 3.91 -7.82 -28.22
C GLU A 691 3.80 -8.45 -26.82
N LEU A 692 2.58 -8.70 -26.34
CA LEU A 692 2.35 -9.32 -25.03
C LEU A 692 2.71 -10.81 -24.97
N LYS A 693 3.06 -11.45 -26.10
CA LYS A 693 3.45 -12.86 -26.16
C LYS A 693 4.68 -13.16 -25.30
N GLY A 694 5.66 -12.26 -25.31
CA GLY A 694 6.95 -12.47 -24.65
C GLY A 694 6.93 -12.24 -23.13
N ILE A 695 5.91 -11.56 -22.61
CA ILE A 695 5.87 -11.06 -21.24
C ILE A 695 5.08 -12.02 -20.35
N LYS A 696 5.74 -13.10 -19.93
CA LYS A 696 5.11 -14.18 -19.16
C LYS A 696 5.12 -13.94 -17.65
N CYS A 697 6.02 -13.08 -17.17
CA CYS A 697 6.26 -12.83 -15.76
C CYS A 697 5.30 -11.79 -15.14
N LEU A 698 4.31 -11.30 -15.88
CA LEU A 698 3.33 -10.33 -15.36
C LEU A 698 2.55 -10.91 -14.19
N HIS A 699 2.33 -10.09 -13.18
CA HIS A 699 1.51 -10.43 -12.02
C HIS A 699 0.64 -9.23 -11.63
N GLY A 700 -0.40 -9.46 -10.82
CA GLY A 700 -1.34 -8.38 -10.51
C GLY A 700 -2.32 -8.15 -11.66
N GLN A 701 -2.37 -6.94 -12.22
CA GLN A 701 -3.39 -6.54 -13.20
C GLN A 701 -2.81 -6.30 -14.61
N LEU A 702 -3.44 -6.88 -15.63
CA LEU A 702 -3.19 -6.56 -17.04
C LEU A 702 -4.45 -5.93 -17.63
N LYS A 703 -4.34 -4.69 -18.10
CA LYS A 703 -5.42 -3.97 -18.77
C LYS A 703 -5.09 -3.76 -20.24
N ILE A 704 -5.87 -4.38 -21.13
CA ILE A 704 -5.69 -4.28 -22.58
C ILE A 704 -6.81 -3.38 -23.13
N LYS A 705 -6.44 -2.24 -23.73
CA LYS A 705 -7.36 -1.29 -24.34
C LYS A 705 -7.19 -1.24 -25.85
N GLY A 706 -8.26 -0.87 -26.55
CA GLY A 706 -8.24 -0.66 -28.00
C GLY A 706 -8.29 -1.95 -28.80
N LEU A 707 -8.88 -3.01 -28.24
CA LEU A 707 -8.94 -4.35 -28.85
C LEU A 707 -9.65 -4.39 -30.21
N ASP A 708 -10.50 -3.42 -30.49
CA ASP A 708 -11.04 -3.12 -31.81
C ASP A 708 -10.02 -2.91 -32.95
N ASN A 709 -8.75 -2.68 -32.64
CA ASN A 709 -7.70 -2.60 -33.65
C ASN A 709 -7.17 -3.98 -34.07
N VAL A 710 -7.61 -5.06 -33.41
CA VAL A 710 -7.23 -6.45 -33.71
C VAL A 710 -8.19 -6.99 -34.75
N LEU A 711 -7.68 -7.18 -35.97
CA LEU A 711 -8.52 -7.50 -37.15
C LEU A 711 -8.55 -9.00 -37.48
N SER A 712 -7.85 -9.86 -36.73
CA SER A 712 -7.79 -11.29 -37.02
C SER A 712 -7.64 -12.15 -35.77
N LYS A 713 -8.25 -13.35 -35.81
CA LYS A 713 -8.03 -14.42 -34.84
C LYS A 713 -6.55 -14.79 -34.64
N ASP A 714 -5.76 -14.69 -35.71
CA ASP A 714 -4.33 -15.06 -35.69
C ASP A 714 -3.48 -14.07 -34.89
N GLU A 715 -3.86 -12.79 -34.84
CA GLU A 715 -3.20 -11.82 -33.97
C GLU A 715 -3.56 -12.07 -32.50
N ALA A 716 -4.84 -12.29 -32.20
CA ALA A 716 -5.32 -12.57 -30.85
C ALA A 716 -4.66 -13.84 -30.26
N SER A 717 -4.62 -14.93 -31.02
CA SER A 717 -4.05 -16.21 -30.56
C SER A 717 -2.53 -16.12 -30.30
N LYS A 718 -1.80 -15.27 -31.03
CA LYS A 718 -0.36 -15.06 -30.81
C LYS A 718 -0.04 -14.47 -29.43
N THR A 719 -0.98 -13.79 -28.80
CA THR A 719 -0.82 -13.15 -27.48
C THR A 719 -0.51 -14.16 -26.37
N ASP A 720 -0.96 -15.40 -26.52
CA ASP A 720 -0.76 -16.51 -25.58
C ASP A 720 -1.10 -16.10 -24.13
N MET A 721 -2.37 -15.79 -23.90
CA MET A 721 -2.89 -15.37 -22.59
C MET A 721 -2.90 -16.52 -21.58
N LYS A 722 -2.98 -17.77 -22.04
CA LYS A 722 -2.92 -18.97 -21.21
C LYS A 722 -1.57 -19.14 -20.51
N SER A 723 -0.45 -18.72 -21.10
CA SER A 723 0.86 -18.88 -20.46
C SER A 723 1.17 -17.87 -19.35
N LYS A 724 0.26 -16.92 -19.07
CA LYS A 724 0.42 -15.87 -18.04
C LYS A 724 -0.14 -16.33 -16.69
N GLU A 725 0.50 -17.34 -16.11
CA GLU A 725 0.02 -18.06 -14.91
C GLU A 725 -0.10 -17.20 -13.64
N ASN A 726 0.70 -16.13 -13.55
CA ASN A 726 0.83 -15.28 -12.36
C ASN A 726 -0.15 -14.08 -12.34
N LEU A 727 -1.01 -13.96 -13.37
CA LEU A 727 -1.95 -12.86 -13.49
C LEU A 727 -3.13 -13.02 -12.54
N ARG A 728 -3.42 -11.98 -11.74
CA ARG A 728 -4.55 -11.95 -10.81
C ARG A 728 -5.81 -11.35 -11.45
N ALA A 729 -5.64 -10.25 -12.17
CA ALA A 729 -6.73 -9.46 -12.73
C ALA A 729 -6.51 -9.16 -14.22
N LEU A 730 -7.54 -9.33 -15.04
CA LEU A 730 -7.52 -9.04 -16.49
C LEU A 730 -8.66 -8.11 -16.85
N THR A 731 -8.35 -7.04 -17.59
CA THR A 731 -9.36 -6.16 -18.17
C THR A 731 -9.18 -6.11 -19.69
N LEU A 732 -10.23 -6.45 -20.42
CA LEU A 732 -10.30 -6.40 -21.88
C LEU A 732 -11.28 -5.29 -22.28
N GLU A 733 -10.79 -4.25 -22.94
CA GLU A 733 -11.55 -3.03 -23.21
C GLU A 733 -11.49 -2.63 -24.70
N TRP A 734 -12.66 -2.49 -25.30
CA TRP A 734 -12.84 -1.90 -26.63
C TRP A 734 -13.09 -0.40 -26.49
N SER A 735 -12.59 0.39 -27.44
CA SER A 735 -12.71 1.85 -27.43
C SER A 735 -14.14 2.42 -27.43
N SER A 736 -15.08 1.77 -28.13
CA SER A 736 -16.47 2.22 -28.31
C SER A 736 -17.39 1.03 -28.57
N ALA A 737 -18.60 1.10 -28.00
CA ALA A 737 -19.68 0.13 -28.16
C ALA A 737 -20.67 0.49 -29.29
N CYS A 738 -20.33 1.45 -30.17
CA CYS A 738 -21.21 1.89 -31.27
C CYS A 738 -20.45 1.96 -32.61
N ARG A 739 -19.74 0.90 -32.97
CA ARG A 739 -18.83 0.87 -34.14
C ARG A 739 -19.47 0.26 -35.38
N ILE A 740 -18.89 0.59 -36.54
CA ILE A 740 -19.24 0.05 -37.86
C ILE A 740 -18.61 -1.35 -38.09
N LEU A 741 -17.58 -1.72 -37.31
CA LEU A 741 -16.92 -3.04 -37.43
C LEU A 741 -17.87 -4.19 -37.05
N THR A 742 -17.71 -5.33 -37.73
CA THR A 742 -18.64 -6.47 -37.65
C THR A 742 -18.54 -7.22 -36.32
N PRO A 743 -19.66 -7.48 -35.61
CA PRO A 743 -19.72 -8.25 -34.35
C PRO A 743 -18.96 -9.58 -34.35
N VAL A 744 -18.83 -10.22 -35.53
CA VAL A 744 -18.13 -11.51 -35.71
C VAL A 744 -16.64 -11.41 -35.37
N ALA A 745 -15.98 -10.32 -35.75
CA ALA A 745 -14.55 -10.15 -35.49
C ALA A 745 -14.26 -10.06 -33.98
N ASP A 746 -15.10 -9.36 -33.23
CA ASP A 746 -14.96 -9.26 -31.77
C ASP A 746 -15.19 -10.63 -31.11
N CYS A 747 -16.15 -11.43 -31.59
CA CYS A 747 -16.33 -12.82 -31.16
C CYS A 747 -15.05 -13.65 -31.36
N GLU A 748 -14.45 -13.60 -32.56
CA GLU A 748 -13.21 -14.33 -32.83
C GLU A 748 -12.03 -13.84 -31.96
N VAL A 749 -11.92 -12.53 -31.73
CA VAL A 749 -10.85 -11.96 -30.90
C VAL A 749 -11.00 -12.41 -29.45
N LEU A 750 -12.20 -12.28 -28.86
CA LEU A 750 -12.43 -12.66 -27.46
C LEU A 750 -12.27 -14.17 -27.24
N GLU A 751 -12.70 -15.00 -28.20
CA GLU A 751 -12.51 -16.46 -28.17
C GLU A 751 -11.02 -16.83 -28.05
N ASN A 752 -10.15 -16.11 -28.77
CA ASN A 752 -8.71 -16.37 -28.80
C ASN A 752 -7.90 -15.69 -27.68
N LEU A 753 -8.57 -14.97 -26.76
CA LEU A 753 -7.96 -14.32 -25.59
C LEU A 753 -8.22 -15.08 -24.29
N GLN A 754 -8.32 -16.41 -24.36
CA GLN A 754 -8.53 -17.25 -23.18
C GLN A 754 -7.46 -17.00 -22.09
N PRO A 755 -7.86 -16.56 -20.88
CA PRO A 755 -6.94 -16.35 -19.78
C PRO A 755 -6.51 -17.67 -19.12
N HIS A 756 -5.48 -17.60 -18.28
CA HIS A 756 -5.07 -18.72 -17.44
C HIS A 756 -6.13 -19.03 -16.37
N GLN A 757 -6.25 -20.29 -15.97
CA GLN A 757 -7.26 -20.79 -15.03
C GLN A 757 -7.15 -20.21 -13.59
N ASN A 758 -5.98 -19.68 -13.22
CA ASN A 758 -5.72 -19.07 -11.91
C ASN A 758 -6.18 -17.60 -11.79
N LEU A 759 -6.80 -17.05 -12.85
CA LEU A 759 -7.27 -15.66 -12.86
C LEU A 759 -8.38 -15.46 -11.82
N LYS A 760 -8.28 -14.42 -10.98
CA LYS A 760 -9.24 -14.12 -9.92
C LYS A 760 -10.24 -13.04 -10.29
N GLU A 761 -9.85 -12.07 -11.11
CA GLU A 761 -10.68 -10.93 -11.46
C GLU A 761 -10.70 -10.75 -12.98
N LEU A 762 -11.88 -10.70 -13.60
CA LEU A 762 -12.06 -10.52 -15.04
C LEU A 762 -13.03 -9.38 -15.31
N SER A 763 -12.65 -8.47 -16.19
CA SER A 763 -13.52 -7.39 -16.68
C SER A 763 -13.52 -7.33 -18.20
N ILE A 764 -14.70 -7.43 -18.80
CA ILE A 764 -14.92 -7.29 -20.24
C ILE A 764 -15.76 -6.03 -20.43
N VAL A 765 -15.23 -5.08 -21.22
CA VAL A 765 -15.77 -3.74 -21.33
C VAL A 765 -15.96 -3.35 -22.79
N ARG A 766 -17.16 -2.85 -23.13
CA ARG A 766 -17.53 -2.35 -24.47
C ARG A 766 -17.46 -3.40 -25.59
N TYR A 767 -17.66 -4.67 -25.26
CA TYR A 767 -17.65 -5.78 -26.20
C TYR A 767 -18.91 -5.79 -27.09
N LEU A 768 -18.73 -5.88 -28.42
CA LEU A 768 -19.83 -5.82 -29.39
C LEU A 768 -20.24 -7.17 -30.00
N GLY A 769 -19.59 -8.26 -29.61
CA GLY A 769 -19.95 -9.59 -30.10
C GLY A 769 -21.29 -10.05 -29.55
N VAL A 770 -22.00 -10.86 -30.34
CA VAL A 770 -23.35 -11.35 -30.03
C VAL A 770 -23.35 -12.57 -29.10
N THR A 771 -22.25 -13.31 -29.06
CA THR A 771 -22.06 -14.53 -28.25
C THR A 771 -20.92 -14.39 -27.27
N SER A 772 -21.02 -15.08 -26.13
CA SER A 772 -19.93 -15.24 -25.18
C SER A 772 -18.89 -16.27 -25.67
N PRO A 773 -17.62 -16.19 -25.21
CA PRO A 773 -16.58 -17.13 -25.62
C PRO A 773 -16.75 -18.50 -24.93
N SER A 774 -16.30 -19.57 -25.60
CA SER A 774 -16.46 -20.96 -25.14
C SER A 774 -15.77 -21.21 -23.80
N TRP A 775 -14.62 -20.58 -23.57
CA TRP A 775 -13.86 -20.73 -22.33
C TRP A 775 -14.57 -20.14 -21.09
N LEU A 776 -15.51 -19.20 -21.29
CA LEU A 776 -16.35 -18.67 -20.21
C LEU A 776 -17.57 -19.57 -19.97
N GLN A 777 -18.08 -20.22 -21.02
CA GLN A 777 -19.19 -21.17 -20.96
C GLN A 777 -18.80 -22.51 -20.31
N LEU A 778 -17.58 -23.00 -20.58
CA LEU A 778 -17.05 -24.28 -20.07
C LEU A 778 -16.49 -24.19 -18.63
N ALA A 779 -16.68 -23.07 -17.93
CA ALA A 779 -16.21 -22.85 -16.56
C ALA A 779 -14.72 -23.18 -16.34
N LEU A 780 -13.86 -22.84 -17.31
CA LEU A 780 -12.42 -23.11 -17.23
C LEU A 780 -11.71 -22.24 -16.18
N LEU A 781 -12.36 -21.19 -15.70
CA LEU A 781 -11.82 -20.21 -14.74
C LEU A 781 -12.25 -20.53 -13.31
N ARG A 782 -11.73 -21.63 -12.75
CA ARG A 782 -12.14 -22.15 -11.44
C ARG A 782 -11.84 -21.21 -10.26
N GLU A 783 -10.79 -20.40 -10.38
CA GLU A 783 -10.35 -19.46 -9.34
C GLU A 783 -10.98 -18.06 -9.48
N LEU A 784 -11.89 -17.85 -10.45
CA LEU A 784 -12.47 -16.54 -10.71
C LEU A 784 -13.41 -16.13 -9.58
N GLN A 785 -13.07 -15.03 -8.90
CA GLN A 785 -13.79 -14.47 -7.75
C GLN A 785 -14.65 -13.26 -8.14
N SER A 786 -14.23 -12.48 -9.13
CA SER A 786 -14.98 -11.31 -9.59
C SER A 786 -15.09 -11.27 -11.11
N LEU A 787 -16.30 -11.07 -11.62
CA LEU A 787 -16.59 -10.90 -13.04
C LEU A 787 -17.38 -9.61 -13.28
N HIS A 788 -16.86 -8.75 -14.16
CA HIS A 788 -17.50 -7.52 -14.60
C HIS A 788 -17.77 -7.56 -16.11
N LEU A 789 -19.05 -7.51 -16.51
CA LEU A 789 -19.48 -7.32 -17.89
C LEU A 789 -20.09 -5.92 -18.01
N VAL A 790 -19.41 -5.01 -18.70
CA VAL A 790 -19.81 -3.59 -18.75
C VAL A 790 -19.95 -3.12 -20.19
N ASN A 791 -21.11 -2.56 -20.53
CA ASN A 791 -21.38 -1.99 -21.86
C ASN A 791 -21.22 -3.03 -22.99
N CYS A 792 -21.66 -4.28 -22.73
CA CYS A 792 -21.61 -5.38 -23.68
C CYS A 792 -22.92 -5.47 -24.48
N ARG A 793 -23.30 -4.37 -25.14
CA ARG A 793 -24.69 -4.09 -25.56
C ARG A 793 -25.30 -5.08 -26.55
N SER A 794 -24.49 -5.81 -27.32
CA SER A 794 -24.94 -6.77 -28.32
C SER A 794 -25.08 -8.20 -27.80
N LEU A 795 -24.60 -8.48 -26.58
CA LEU A 795 -24.59 -9.83 -26.00
C LEU A 795 -26.03 -10.25 -25.68
N GLY A 796 -26.62 -11.10 -26.52
CA GLY A 796 -28.03 -11.51 -26.36
C GLY A 796 -28.25 -12.61 -25.33
N VAL A 797 -27.29 -13.53 -25.18
CA VAL A 797 -27.39 -14.69 -24.28
C VAL A 797 -26.22 -14.71 -23.30
N LEU A 798 -26.54 -14.82 -22.00
CA LEU A 798 -25.53 -14.92 -20.95
C LEU A 798 -24.89 -16.33 -20.92
N PRO A 799 -23.57 -16.44 -20.68
CA PRO A 799 -22.92 -17.74 -20.48
C PRO A 799 -23.35 -18.42 -19.17
N ALA A 800 -23.04 -19.71 -19.04
CA ALA A 800 -23.28 -20.54 -17.86
C ALA A 800 -22.37 -20.17 -16.67
N LEU A 801 -22.51 -18.94 -16.18
CA LEU A 801 -21.72 -18.38 -15.09
C LEU A 801 -21.95 -19.10 -13.75
N GLY A 802 -23.09 -19.76 -13.58
CA GLY A 802 -23.41 -20.52 -12.37
C GLY A 802 -22.49 -21.72 -12.12
N LEU A 803 -21.77 -22.18 -13.15
CA LEU A 803 -20.79 -23.27 -13.04
C LEU A 803 -19.44 -22.83 -12.44
N LEU A 804 -19.23 -21.52 -12.22
CA LEU A 804 -17.98 -20.99 -11.65
C LEU A 804 -17.97 -21.15 -10.13
N PRO A 805 -17.12 -22.03 -9.56
CA PRO A 805 -17.24 -22.43 -8.15
C PRO A 805 -16.79 -21.35 -7.16
N SER A 806 -15.86 -20.48 -7.56
CA SER A 806 -15.26 -19.47 -6.68
C SER A 806 -15.82 -18.06 -6.88
N LEU A 807 -16.82 -17.89 -7.76
CA LEU A 807 -17.32 -16.56 -8.13
C LEU A 807 -18.07 -15.94 -6.95
N GLU A 808 -17.51 -14.87 -6.38
CA GLU A 808 -18.09 -14.14 -5.24
C GLU A 808 -18.84 -12.88 -5.68
N GLN A 809 -18.39 -12.23 -6.76
CA GLN A 809 -18.95 -10.96 -7.23
C GLN A 809 -19.25 -11.03 -8.74
N LEU A 810 -20.49 -10.76 -9.10
CA LEU A 810 -20.93 -10.67 -10.50
C LEU A 810 -21.59 -9.32 -10.74
N HIS A 811 -20.94 -8.50 -11.56
CA HIS A 811 -21.41 -7.17 -11.91
C HIS A 811 -21.68 -7.10 -13.41
N MET A 812 -22.93 -6.84 -13.75
CA MET A 812 -23.41 -6.77 -15.12
C MET A 812 -24.06 -5.41 -15.33
N LYS A 813 -23.49 -4.62 -16.24
CA LYS A 813 -23.91 -3.24 -16.49
C LYS A 813 -24.05 -2.97 -17.99
N GLU A 814 -25.11 -2.27 -18.41
CA GLU A 814 -25.35 -1.85 -19.79
C GLU A 814 -25.40 -3.05 -20.78
N LEU A 815 -26.25 -4.04 -20.50
CA LEU A 815 -26.48 -5.25 -21.32
C LEU A 815 -27.83 -5.15 -22.03
N CYS A 816 -27.87 -4.38 -23.13
CA CYS A 816 -29.11 -3.89 -23.69
C CYS A 816 -29.98 -4.92 -24.43
N THR A 817 -29.40 -5.99 -24.98
CA THR A 817 -30.13 -6.99 -25.79
C THR A 817 -30.54 -8.24 -25.01
N VAL A 818 -30.15 -8.37 -23.74
CA VAL A 818 -30.54 -9.53 -22.92
C VAL A 818 -32.03 -9.39 -22.59
N GLU A 819 -32.85 -10.26 -23.17
CA GLU A 819 -34.30 -10.28 -22.95
C GLU A 819 -34.72 -11.21 -21.80
N ARG A 820 -33.97 -12.31 -21.61
CA ARG A 820 -34.29 -13.34 -20.61
C ARG A 820 -33.02 -13.87 -19.93
N ILE A 821 -33.09 -14.10 -18.62
CA ILE A 821 -32.08 -14.86 -17.85
C ILE A 821 -32.67 -16.23 -17.52
N GLY A 822 -32.27 -17.26 -18.28
CA GLY A 822 -32.80 -18.61 -18.18
C GLY A 822 -31.88 -19.65 -17.52
N HIS A 823 -32.23 -20.94 -17.66
CA HIS A 823 -31.43 -22.09 -17.21
C HIS A 823 -29.98 -22.05 -17.74
N GLU A 824 -29.77 -21.46 -18.92
CA GLU A 824 -28.44 -21.27 -19.52
C GLU A 824 -27.47 -20.49 -18.63
N PHE A 825 -27.95 -19.57 -17.80
CA PHE A 825 -27.12 -18.75 -16.90
C PHE A 825 -26.59 -19.55 -15.70
N TYR A 826 -27.41 -20.47 -15.18
CA TYR A 826 -27.10 -21.31 -14.03
C TYR A 826 -26.19 -22.50 -14.39
N GLY A 827 -26.29 -22.99 -15.63
CA GLY A 827 -25.59 -24.20 -16.08
C GLY A 827 -26.26 -25.49 -15.59
N THR A 828 -25.70 -26.65 -15.97
CA THR A 828 -26.33 -27.96 -15.75
C THR A 828 -25.95 -28.65 -14.43
N GLY A 829 -24.94 -28.17 -13.70
CA GLY A 829 -24.43 -28.82 -12.47
C GLY A 829 -25.37 -28.71 -11.26
N ASP A 830 -25.23 -29.60 -10.27
CA ASP A 830 -26.18 -29.76 -9.14
C ASP A 830 -26.46 -28.47 -8.36
N MET A 831 -25.42 -27.65 -8.11
CA MET A 831 -25.52 -26.35 -7.46
C MET A 831 -24.95 -25.24 -8.35
N ALA A 832 -25.77 -24.24 -8.64
CA ALA A 832 -25.33 -23.02 -9.32
C ALA A 832 -24.81 -22.00 -8.29
N PHE A 833 -23.77 -21.25 -8.65
CA PHE A 833 -23.22 -20.14 -7.87
C PHE A 833 -22.94 -20.47 -6.39
N PRO A 834 -22.10 -21.48 -6.08
CA PRO A 834 -21.89 -21.93 -4.71
C PRO A 834 -21.23 -20.87 -3.79
N SER A 835 -20.57 -19.85 -4.36
CA SER A 835 -19.84 -18.83 -3.59
C SER A 835 -20.32 -17.38 -3.81
N LEU A 836 -21.36 -17.16 -4.63
CA LEU A 836 -21.76 -15.81 -5.05
C LEU A 836 -22.36 -15.02 -3.89
N LYS A 837 -21.74 -13.89 -3.55
CA LYS A 837 -22.16 -12.98 -2.45
C LYS A 837 -22.77 -11.69 -2.98
N VAL A 838 -22.29 -11.18 -4.10
CA VAL A 838 -22.74 -9.89 -4.67
C VAL A 838 -23.18 -10.08 -6.11
N LEU A 839 -24.42 -9.69 -6.42
CA LEU A 839 -24.98 -9.66 -7.77
C LEU A 839 -25.53 -8.27 -8.09
N VAL A 840 -25.04 -7.68 -9.18
CA VAL A 840 -25.46 -6.37 -9.67
C VAL A 840 -25.94 -6.48 -11.10
N LEU A 841 -27.22 -6.15 -11.34
CA LEU A 841 -27.84 -5.90 -12.63
C LEU A 841 -28.10 -4.40 -12.75
N ASP A 842 -27.44 -3.73 -13.69
CA ASP A 842 -27.52 -2.28 -13.88
C ASP A 842 -27.74 -1.98 -15.38
N ASP A 843 -28.77 -1.24 -15.74
CA ASP A 843 -29.10 -0.86 -17.12
C ASP A 843 -29.30 -2.08 -18.05
N PHE A 844 -30.41 -2.80 -17.83
CA PHE A 844 -30.92 -3.89 -18.67
C PHE A 844 -32.28 -3.49 -19.30
N PRO A 845 -32.28 -2.63 -20.35
CA PRO A 845 -33.50 -2.03 -20.91
C PRO A 845 -34.45 -3.03 -21.58
N SER A 846 -33.96 -4.20 -22.03
CA SER A 846 -34.77 -5.20 -22.72
C SER A 846 -35.11 -6.42 -21.87
N LEU A 847 -34.57 -6.51 -20.64
CA LEU A 847 -34.77 -7.69 -19.79
C LEU A 847 -36.22 -7.75 -19.32
N VAL A 848 -36.94 -8.80 -19.71
CA VAL A 848 -38.35 -9.05 -19.37
C VAL A 848 -38.48 -10.07 -18.25
N GLU A 849 -37.71 -11.16 -18.35
CA GLU A 849 -37.87 -12.33 -17.49
C GLU A 849 -36.53 -12.81 -16.92
N TRP A 850 -36.50 -13.06 -15.61
CA TRP A 850 -35.47 -13.83 -14.94
C TRP A 850 -36.12 -15.06 -14.31
N SER A 851 -35.97 -16.22 -14.97
CA SER A 851 -36.74 -17.42 -14.65
C SER A 851 -36.19 -18.18 -13.45
N GLU A 852 -37.08 -18.72 -12.62
CA GLU A 852 -36.76 -19.68 -11.55
C GLU A 852 -36.61 -21.09 -12.13
N VAL A 853 -35.48 -21.72 -11.87
CA VAL A 853 -35.12 -22.99 -12.52
C VAL A 853 -34.98 -24.14 -11.52
N ARG A 854 -34.57 -23.83 -10.28
CA ARG A 854 -34.23 -24.81 -9.22
C ARG A 854 -34.50 -24.24 -7.84
N GLU A 855 -34.62 -25.09 -6.82
CA GLU A 855 -34.64 -24.65 -5.43
C GLU A 855 -33.28 -24.03 -5.06
N ASN A 856 -33.32 -22.78 -4.58
CA ASN A 856 -32.16 -22.05 -4.04
C ASN A 856 -30.90 -21.98 -4.95
N PRO A 857 -30.98 -21.40 -6.15
CA PRO A 857 -29.88 -21.39 -7.13
C PRO A 857 -28.75 -20.39 -6.80
N LEU A 858 -28.88 -19.64 -5.69
CA LEU A 858 -27.96 -18.56 -5.30
C LEU A 858 -27.63 -18.63 -3.81
N PRO A 859 -27.21 -19.78 -3.24
CA PRO A 859 -27.29 -20.07 -1.80
C PRO A 859 -26.57 -19.07 -0.88
N CYS A 860 -25.49 -18.46 -1.36
CA CYS A 860 -24.62 -17.58 -0.57
C CYS A 860 -24.84 -16.08 -0.82
N LEU A 861 -25.87 -15.70 -1.59
CA LEU A 861 -26.08 -14.32 -2.01
C LEU A 861 -26.38 -13.41 -0.81
N GLN A 862 -25.60 -12.35 -0.63
CA GLN A 862 -25.75 -11.38 0.47
C GLN A 862 -26.26 -10.02 -0.01
N ARG A 863 -25.78 -9.57 -1.18
CA ARG A 863 -26.13 -8.28 -1.78
C ARG A 863 -26.68 -8.47 -3.18
N LEU A 864 -27.89 -7.96 -3.41
CA LEU A 864 -28.54 -7.91 -4.72
C LEU A 864 -28.87 -6.46 -5.08
N LYS A 865 -28.40 -6.02 -6.25
CA LYS A 865 -28.74 -4.71 -6.81
C LYS A 865 -29.35 -4.88 -8.21
N ILE A 866 -30.57 -4.38 -8.41
CA ILE A 866 -31.28 -4.35 -9.69
C ILE A 866 -31.64 -2.90 -9.99
N VAL A 867 -31.02 -2.34 -11.01
CA VAL A 867 -31.10 -0.90 -11.32
C VAL A 867 -31.36 -0.74 -12.81
N ASP A 868 -32.24 0.18 -13.20
CA ASP A 868 -32.49 0.51 -14.61
C ASP A 868 -32.86 -0.73 -15.46
N CYS A 869 -33.74 -1.58 -14.92
CA CYS A 869 -34.31 -2.75 -15.61
C CYS A 869 -35.81 -2.52 -15.88
N PRO A 870 -36.17 -1.61 -16.79
CA PRO A 870 -37.55 -1.14 -16.93
C PRO A 870 -38.51 -2.22 -17.40
N LYS A 871 -38.12 -3.20 -18.21
CA LYS A 871 -39.07 -4.22 -18.71
C LYS A 871 -39.19 -5.46 -17.82
N LEU A 872 -38.45 -5.53 -16.71
CA LEU A 872 -38.35 -6.73 -15.89
C LEU A 872 -39.66 -6.94 -15.11
N ILE A 873 -40.32 -8.07 -15.34
CA ILE A 873 -41.63 -8.41 -14.75
C ILE A 873 -41.54 -9.65 -13.83
N GLN A 874 -40.55 -10.51 -14.02
CA GLN A 874 -40.42 -11.77 -13.27
C GLN A 874 -38.98 -11.98 -12.78
N VAL A 875 -38.83 -12.41 -11.52
CA VAL A 875 -37.55 -12.77 -10.88
C VAL A 875 -37.68 -14.09 -10.09
N PRO A 876 -36.59 -14.84 -9.86
CA PRO A 876 -36.62 -16.05 -9.05
C PRO A 876 -36.80 -15.75 -7.55
N ALA A 877 -37.12 -16.78 -6.76
CA ALA A 877 -37.03 -16.70 -5.31
C ALA A 877 -35.56 -16.55 -4.87
N PHE A 878 -35.32 -15.69 -3.89
CA PHE A 878 -33.97 -15.41 -3.36
C PHE A 878 -33.76 -16.08 -2.00
N PRO A 879 -32.52 -16.51 -1.69
CA PRO A 879 -32.20 -17.21 -0.44
C PRO A 879 -32.39 -16.31 0.79
N PRO A 880 -32.46 -16.91 2.00
CA PRO A 880 -32.51 -16.16 3.25
C PRO A 880 -31.19 -15.45 3.59
N SER A 881 -30.12 -15.70 2.84
CA SER A 881 -28.82 -15.06 3.01
C SER A 881 -28.76 -13.61 2.49
N VAL A 882 -29.74 -13.15 1.71
CA VAL A 882 -29.75 -11.78 1.16
C VAL A 882 -30.04 -10.76 2.27
N SER A 883 -29.00 -10.05 2.71
CA SER A 883 -29.08 -9.01 3.74
C SER A 883 -29.21 -7.60 3.17
N GLU A 884 -28.76 -7.38 1.93
CA GLU A 884 -28.80 -6.08 1.26
C GLU A 884 -29.50 -6.21 -0.10
N LEU A 885 -30.65 -5.55 -0.25
CA LEU A 885 -31.40 -5.47 -1.49
C LEU A 885 -31.49 -4.00 -1.93
N THR A 886 -31.29 -3.75 -3.23
CA THR A 886 -31.55 -2.46 -3.86
C THR A 886 -32.27 -2.71 -5.19
N VAL A 887 -33.47 -2.16 -5.34
CA VAL A 887 -34.22 -2.17 -6.60
C VAL A 887 -34.52 -0.72 -6.94
N GLU A 888 -34.09 -0.25 -8.12
CA GLU A 888 -34.27 1.14 -8.58
C GLU A 888 -34.69 1.16 -10.05
N ARG A 889 -35.63 2.04 -10.43
CA ARG A 889 -35.99 2.33 -11.84
C ARG A 889 -36.35 1.06 -12.65
N THR A 890 -37.13 0.16 -12.04
CA THR A 890 -37.73 -1.03 -12.67
C THR A 890 -39.26 -0.92 -12.73
N LEU A 891 -39.93 -1.65 -13.64
CA LEU A 891 -41.40 -1.82 -13.60
C LEU A 891 -41.78 -2.90 -12.57
N LEU A 892 -43.10 -3.12 -12.37
CA LEU A 892 -43.65 -4.10 -11.43
C LEU A 892 -43.08 -5.52 -11.66
N ILE A 893 -42.19 -5.96 -10.76
CA ILE A 893 -41.66 -7.33 -10.73
C ILE A 893 -42.64 -8.22 -9.93
N SER A 894 -43.63 -8.80 -10.61
CA SER A 894 -44.58 -9.71 -9.97
C SER A 894 -43.88 -10.91 -9.27
N ASN A 895 -44.32 -11.25 -8.05
CA ASN A 895 -43.93 -12.45 -7.30
C ASN A 895 -42.50 -12.54 -6.75
N MET A 896 -41.83 -11.43 -6.43
CA MET A 896 -40.52 -11.49 -5.74
C MET A 896 -40.68 -12.08 -4.33
N LYS A 897 -40.19 -13.32 -4.13
CA LYS A 897 -40.18 -14.00 -2.83
C LYS A 897 -38.76 -14.00 -2.26
N LEU A 898 -38.53 -13.23 -1.20
CA LEU A 898 -37.36 -13.41 -0.33
C LEU A 898 -37.69 -14.53 0.66
N ALA A 899 -36.74 -15.42 0.98
CA ALA A 899 -37.00 -16.43 1.99
C ALA A 899 -37.26 -15.80 3.39
N PRO A 900 -38.12 -16.41 4.23
CA PRO A 900 -38.37 -15.94 5.59
C PRO A 900 -37.11 -16.01 6.47
N TYR A 901 -36.86 -14.94 7.22
CA TYR A 901 -35.59 -14.64 7.92
C TYR A 901 -35.16 -15.66 9.00
N SER A 902 -33.84 -15.86 9.10
CA SER A 902 -33.17 -16.24 10.35
C SER A 902 -32.69 -14.96 11.04
N SER A 903 -33.36 -14.63 12.14
CA SER A 903 -33.06 -13.57 13.10
C SER A 903 -31.57 -13.45 13.47
N SER A 904 -30.94 -12.27 13.32
CA SER A 904 -30.00 -11.65 14.31
C SER A 904 -28.99 -10.59 13.81
N ARG A 905 -29.13 -9.92 12.66
CA ARG A 905 -28.26 -8.76 12.32
C ARG A 905 -29.06 -7.56 11.81
N SER A 906 -28.62 -6.36 12.18
CA SER A 906 -29.20 -5.08 11.75
C SER A 906 -29.02 -4.90 10.24
N GLU A 907 -29.99 -5.36 9.46
CA GLU A 907 -29.94 -5.39 7.99
C GLU A 907 -30.61 -4.14 7.42
N ILE A 908 -29.87 -3.34 6.65
CA ILE A 908 -30.39 -2.15 5.98
C ILE A 908 -30.95 -2.57 4.61
N LEU A 909 -32.26 -2.74 4.55
CA LEU A 909 -32.98 -2.96 3.30
C LEU A 909 -33.39 -1.59 2.73
N THR A 910 -32.97 -1.33 1.48
CA THR A 910 -33.27 -0.09 0.76
C THR A 910 -34.12 -0.39 -0.46
N LEU A 911 -35.28 0.26 -0.56
CA LEU A 911 -36.21 0.07 -1.68
C LEU A 911 -36.43 1.39 -2.40
N ASP A 912 -36.28 1.43 -3.72
CA ASP A 912 -36.60 2.59 -4.55
C ASP A 912 -37.70 2.22 -5.55
N ILE A 913 -38.84 2.92 -5.47
CA ILE A 913 -40.04 2.62 -6.27
C ILE A 913 -40.48 3.81 -7.10
N SER A 914 -40.94 3.55 -8.32
CA SER A 914 -41.52 4.56 -9.23
C SER A 914 -43.05 4.64 -9.16
N THR A 915 -43.72 3.67 -8.52
CA THR A 915 -45.19 3.62 -8.36
C THR A 915 -45.61 3.07 -6.99
N THR A 916 -46.71 3.56 -6.39
CA THR A 916 -47.24 3.04 -5.12
C THR A 916 -48.16 1.83 -5.27
N SER A 917 -48.58 1.47 -6.50
CA SER A 917 -49.35 0.23 -6.76
C SER A 917 -48.61 -1.04 -6.30
N VAL A 918 -47.30 -0.92 -6.13
CA VAL A 918 -46.36 -1.82 -5.44
C VAL A 918 -46.90 -2.35 -4.10
N LEU A 919 -47.59 -1.50 -3.33
CA LEU A 919 -48.09 -1.80 -1.98
C LEU A 919 -49.37 -2.65 -1.98
N SER A 920 -50.21 -2.46 -3.00
CA SER A 920 -51.51 -3.14 -3.15
C SER A 920 -51.44 -4.51 -3.83
N ARG A 921 -50.32 -4.81 -4.53
CA ARG A 921 -50.21 -5.98 -5.44
C ARG A 921 -49.21 -7.07 -5.00
N GLY A 922 -48.69 -7.01 -3.77
CA GLY A 922 -47.96 -8.14 -3.15
C GLY A 922 -46.54 -8.38 -3.69
N LEU A 923 -45.69 -7.34 -3.73
CA LEU A 923 -44.30 -7.47 -4.20
C LEU A 923 -43.35 -8.11 -3.19
N PHE A 924 -43.64 -8.03 -1.89
CA PHE A 924 -42.86 -8.63 -0.81
C PHE A 924 -43.81 -9.36 0.14
N HIS A 925 -43.34 -10.41 0.81
CA HIS A 925 -44.09 -11.01 1.92
C HIS A 925 -44.18 -9.99 3.08
N GLN A 926 -45.29 -9.98 3.83
CA GLN A 926 -45.58 -8.94 4.84
C GLN A 926 -44.44 -8.74 5.86
N SER A 927 -43.74 -9.81 6.22
CA SER A 927 -42.59 -9.76 7.12
C SER A 927 -41.38 -8.99 6.58
N HIS A 928 -41.19 -8.92 5.25
CA HIS A 928 -40.10 -8.17 4.61
C HIS A 928 -40.44 -6.69 4.42
N LEU A 929 -41.72 -6.37 4.23
CA LEU A 929 -42.16 -4.96 4.28
C LEU A 929 -41.88 -4.38 5.67
N ALA A 930 -42.12 -5.16 6.73
CA ALA A 930 -41.85 -4.76 8.11
C ALA A 930 -40.37 -4.51 8.43
N SER A 931 -39.41 -5.04 7.66
CA SER A 931 -37.97 -4.93 7.92
C SER A 931 -37.26 -3.84 7.09
N ILE A 932 -37.95 -3.18 6.15
CA ILE A 932 -37.34 -2.12 5.32
C ILE A 932 -36.96 -0.90 6.17
N ILE A 933 -35.70 -0.45 6.05
CA ILE A 933 -35.15 0.67 6.81
C ILE A 933 -35.17 1.96 5.97
N VAL A 934 -34.97 1.86 4.66
CA VAL A 934 -34.91 3.01 3.74
C VAL A 934 -35.86 2.81 2.57
N LEU A 935 -36.73 3.80 2.32
CA LEU A 935 -37.67 3.82 1.19
C LEU A 935 -37.49 5.11 0.38
N ASN A 936 -37.26 4.98 -0.92
CA ASN A 936 -37.21 6.10 -1.86
C ASN A 936 -38.36 5.96 -2.87
N ILE A 937 -39.09 7.05 -3.14
CA ILE A 937 -40.23 7.07 -4.06
C ILE A 937 -39.97 8.12 -5.14
N ASN A 938 -39.80 7.69 -6.38
CA ASN A 938 -39.43 8.52 -7.54
C ASN A 938 -40.59 8.68 -8.56
N ALA A 939 -40.43 9.56 -9.56
CA ALA A 939 -41.48 9.95 -10.52
C ALA A 939 -42.23 8.78 -11.19
N GLY A 940 -43.57 8.84 -11.13
CA GLY A 940 -44.51 7.88 -11.72
C GLY A 940 -45.83 7.77 -10.96
N CYS A 941 -45.85 8.21 -9.70
CA CYS A 941 -47.04 8.28 -8.85
C CYS A 941 -47.95 9.47 -9.21
N LYS A 942 -48.72 9.40 -10.30
CA LYS A 942 -49.81 10.38 -10.57
C LYS A 942 -50.98 10.27 -9.59
N HIS A 943 -51.00 9.17 -8.85
CA HIS A 943 -52.04 8.81 -7.90
C HIS A 943 -51.37 8.08 -6.73
N LEU A 944 -50.87 8.82 -5.74
CA LEU A 944 -50.59 8.28 -4.41
C LEU A 944 -51.95 8.04 -3.69
N VAL A 945 -52.84 7.30 -4.35
CA VAL A 945 -54.21 7.06 -3.93
C VAL A 945 -54.15 5.98 -2.86
N ALA A 946 -54.47 6.43 -1.66
CA ALA A 946 -54.49 5.70 -0.39
C ALA A 946 -53.10 5.32 0.16
N ALA A 947 -52.84 5.70 1.41
CA ALA A 947 -51.78 5.15 2.26
C ALA A 947 -51.95 3.63 2.54
N GLU A 948 -52.70 2.92 1.70
CA GLU A 948 -52.94 1.49 1.75
C GLU A 948 -51.61 0.76 1.56
N GLY A 949 -51.15 0.11 2.63
CA GLY A 949 -49.94 -0.70 2.68
C GLY A 949 -48.70 0.00 3.22
N LEU A 950 -48.65 1.34 3.34
CA LEU A 950 -47.50 2.01 3.97
C LEU A 950 -47.35 1.68 5.46
N HIS A 951 -48.46 1.30 6.12
CA HIS A 951 -48.47 0.82 7.51
C HIS A 951 -47.70 -0.48 7.70
N THR A 952 -47.40 -1.19 6.61
CA THR A 952 -46.62 -2.43 6.69
C THR A 952 -45.12 -2.18 6.93
N PHE A 953 -44.61 -0.95 6.73
CA PHE A 953 -43.20 -0.59 6.96
C PHE A 953 -42.90 -0.17 8.40
N THR A 954 -43.11 -1.08 9.37
CA THR A 954 -42.96 -0.78 10.80
C THR A 954 -41.55 -0.37 11.24
N SER A 955 -40.50 -0.80 10.51
CA SER A 955 -39.10 -0.50 10.81
C SER A 955 -38.50 0.65 9.99
N LEU A 956 -39.30 1.39 9.22
CA LEU A 956 -38.81 2.43 8.33
C LEU A 956 -38.18 3.59 9.10
N GLN A 957 -36.89 3.85 8.84
CA GLN A 957 -36.14 4.95 9.46
C GLN A 957 -35.90 6.11 8.51
N LYS A 958 -35.82 5.86 7.19
CA LYS A 958 -35.60 6.91 6.19
C LYS A 958 -36.61 6.82 5.05
N LEU A 959 -37.19 7.95 4.70
CA LEU A 959 -38.10 8.10 3.56
C LEU A 959 -37.62 9.25 2.67
N GLN A 960 -37.56 9.00 1.37
CA GLN A 960 -37.26 10.02 0.36
C GLN A 960 -38.38 10.05 -0.68
N LEU A 961 -38.88 11.25 -1.01
CA LEU A 961 -39.86 11.50 -2.07
C LEU A 961 -39.23 12.39 -3.13
N CYS A 962 -39.07 11.92 -4.36
CA CYS A 962 -38.50 12.68 -5.47
C CYS A 962 -39.47 12.77 -6.66
N HIS A 963 -39.55 13.95 -7.29
CA HIS A 963 -40.25 14.13 -8.57
C HIS A 963 -41.70 13.61 -8.59
N SER A 964 -42.42 13.73 -7.47
CA SER A 964 -43.77 13.18 -7.30
C SER A 964 -44.84 14.28 -7.29
N ASP A 965 -46.02 13.97 -7.86
CA ASP A 965 -47.16 14.89 -7.95
C ASP A 965 -48.08 14.72 -6.73
N ILE A 966 -47.54 15.00 -5.55
CA ILE A 966 -48.23 14.80 -4.25
C ILE A 966 -48.88 16.12 -3.82
N SER A 967 -50.19 16.10 -3.56
CA SER A 967 -50.91 17.18 -2.87
C SER A 967 -50.70 17.15 -1.36
N ASP A 968 -50.82 18.30 -0.71
CA ASP A 968 -50.60 18.48 0.75
C ASP A 968 -51.41 17.48 1.60
N GLN A 969 -52.66 17.17 1.21
CA GLN A 969 -53.53 16.22 1.92
C GLN A 969 -53.03 14.75 1.88
N ASN A 970 -52.34 14.36 0.81
CA ASN A 970 -51.78 13.01 0.68
C ASN A 970 -50.50 12.86 1.50
N LEU A 971 -49.72 13.93 1.62
CA LEU A 971 -48.54 13.99 2.49
C LEU A 971 -48.91 13.82 3.97
N GLU A 972 -49.99 14.48 4.40
CA GLU A 972 -50.57 14.31 5.74
C GLU A 972 -50.93 12.84 6.02
N SER A 973 -51.66 12.20 5.10
CA SER A 973 -52.07 10.81 5.26
C SER A 973 -50.88 9.83 5.32
N LEU A 974 -49.77 10.16 4.66
CA LEU A 974 -48.56 9.34 4.62
C LEU A 974 -47.79 9.39 5.95
N LEU A 975 -47.64 10.59 6.54
CA LEU A 975 -46.91 10.80 7.78
C LEU A 975 -47.62 10.21 9.01
N GLN A 976 -48.96 10.10 8.98
CA GLN A 976 -49.74 9.45 10.05
C GLN A 976 -49.38 7.97 10.24
N VAL A 977 -48.80 7.33 9.22
CA VAL A 977 -48.65 5.88 9.13
C VAL A 977 -47.21 5.42 9.44
N LEU A 978 -46.26 6.35 9.65
CA LEU A 978 -44.82 6.05 9.76
C LEU A 978 -44.20 6.55 11.09
N PRO A 979 -44.50 5.90 12.23
CA PRO A 979 -44.10 6.38 13.56
C PRO A 979 -42.60 6.23 13.90
N SER A 980 -41.86 5.40 13.14
CA SER A 980 -40.44 5.09 13.40
C SER A 980 -39.46 5.95 12.59
N LEU A 981 -39.95 6.93 11.82
CA LEU A 981 -39.18 7.69 10.86
C LEU A 981 -38.16 8.61 11.55
N TYR A 982 -36.89 8.50 11.18
CA TYR A 982 -35.77 9.31 11.70
C TYR A 982 -35.35 10.41 10.71
N SER A 983 -35.37 10.12 9.40
CA SER A 983 -34.92 11.01 8.32
C SER A 983 -35.97 11.09 7.22
N PHE A 984 -36.32 12.32 6.81
CA PHE A 984 -37.30 12.56 5.75
C PHE A 984 -36.78 13.55 4.70
N GLU A 985 -36.81 13.17 3.43
CA GLU A 985 -36.30 13.96 2.32
C GLU A 985 -37.40 14.17 1.25
N MET A 986 -37.58 15.41 0.82
CA MET A 986 -38.55 15.83 -0.20
C MET A 986 -37.82 16.61 -1.29
N ILE A 987 -37.82 16.09 -2.51
CA ILE A 987 -37.00 16.59 -3.62
C ILE A 987 -37.89 16.76 -4.85
N ASP A 988 -37.82 17.91 -5.53
CA ASP A 988 -38.48 18.12 -6.82
C ASP A 988 -40.02 17.90 -6.79
N LEU A 989 -40.72 18.41 -5.77
CA LEU A 989 -42.19 18.29 -5.66
C LEU A 989 -42.89 19.55 -6.20
N PRO A 990 -43.45 19.53 -7.42
CA PRO A 990 -43.93 20.74 -8.10
C PRO A 990 -45.20 21.35 -7.49
N ASN A 991 -46.09 20.51 -6.93
CA ASN A 991 -47.44 20.92 -6.50
C ASN A 991 -47.61 21.08 -4.98
N MET A 992 -46.56 20.85 -4.20
CA MET A 992 -46.61 20.98 -2.74
C MET A 992 -46.59 22.46 -2.33
N THR A 993 -47.59 22.88 -1.54
CA THR A 993 -47.71 24.27 -1.07
C THR A 993 -47.43 24.42 0.43
N SER A 994 -47.70 23.36 1.20
CA SER A 994 -47.48 23.36 2.64
C SER A 994 -47.13 21.99 3.24
N LEU A 995 -46.44 22.00 4.39
CA LEU A 995 -45.98 20.84 5.15
C LEU A 995 -47.06 20.21 6.10
N VAL A 996 -48.36 20.31 5.82
CA VAL A 996 -49.49 19.93 6.74
C VAL A 996 -49.37 18.45 7.19
N PRO A 997 -49.46 18.11 8.52
CA PRO A 997 -50.63 18.46 9.34
C PRO A 997 -50.51 18.85 10.82
N ALA A 998 -51.54 19.60 11.21
CA ALA A 998 -51.96 19.95 12.57
C ALA A 998 -52.91 18.87 13.13
N ASN A 999 -52.35 17.90 13.83
CA ASN A 999 -52.96 17.20 14.97
C ASN A 999 -51.83 16.63 15.85
N ASN A 1000 -51.95 16.83 17.15
CA ASN A 1000 -50.84 17.05 18.10
C ASN A 1000 -49.90 15.88 18.47
N SER A 1001 -49.74 14.79 17.69
CA SER A 1001 -49.01 13.61 18.25
C SER A 1001 -48.28 12.63 17.32
N LEU A 1002 -47.82 12.96 16.10
CA LEU A 1002 -47.48 11.87 15.16
C LEU A 1002 -46.09 11.85 14.46
N CYS A 1003 -45.23 12.87 14.56
CA CYS A 1003 -43.86 12.80 13.99
C CYS A 1003 -42.77 13.28 14.98
N THR A 1004 -42.78 12.76 16.21
CA THR A 1004 -41.83 13.15 17.26
C THR A 1004 -40.43 12.53 17.09
N THR A 1005 -40.24 11.58 16.18
CA THR A 1005 -38.98 10.84 16.01
C THR A 1005 -38.05 11.40 14.94
N VAL A 1006 -38.57 12.19 14.00
CA VAL A 1006 -37.76 12.71 12.87
C VAL A 1006 -36.76 13.73 13.40
N THR A 1007 -35.48 13.50 13.13
CA THR A 1007 -34.37 14.38 13.54
C THR A 1007 -33.73 15.12 12.36
N GLU A 1008 -33.95 14.63 11.14
CA GLU A 1008 -33.38 15.20 9.91
C GLU A 1008 -34.50 15.40 8.88
N LEU A 1009 -34.67 16.64 8.42
CA LEU A 1009 -35.63 17.02 7.38
C LEU A 1009 -34.92 17.80 6.27
N GLN A 1010 -35.07 17.35 5.03
CA GLN A 1010 -34.55 18.04 3.84
C GLN A 1010 -35.66 18.27 2.82
N ILE A 1011 -35.79 19.51 2.36
CA ILE A 1011 -36.73 19.92 1.33
C ILE A 1011 -35.94 20.63 0.23
N SER A 1012 -36.02 20.17 -1.02
CA SER A 1012 -35.27 20.75 -2.11
C SER A 1012 -36.07 20.85 -3.40
N ASN A 1013 -35.91 21.97 -4.11
CA ASN A 1013 -36.50 22.24 -5.42
C ASN A 1013 -38.04 22.09 -5.47
N CYS A 1014 -38.74 22.61 -4.46
CA CYS A 1014 -40.21 22.63 -4.40
C CYS A 1014 -40.73 24.05 -4.73
N PRO A 1015 -41.16 24.32 -5.99
CA PRO A 1015 -41.39 25.68 -6.49
C PRO A 1015 -42.59 26.40 -5.85
N LEU A 1016 -43.61 25.66 -5.37
CA LEU A 1016 -44.84 26.23 -4.81
C LEU A 1016 -44.88 26.29 -3.27
N LEU A 1017 -43.86 25.77 -2.57
CA LEU A 1017 -43.82 25.75 -1.11
C LEU A 1017 -43.83 27.18 -0.55
N SER A 1018 -44.92 27.54 0.11
CA SER A 1018 -45.12 28.87 0.73
C SER A 1018 -45.40 28.81 2.23
N SER A 1019 -45.58 27.63 2.82
CA SER A 1019 -45.88 27.47 4.26
C SER A 1019 -45.23 26.23 4.89
N VAL A 1020 -44.42 26.44 5.92
CA VAL A 1020 -43.78 25.39 6.75
C VAL A 1020 -44.20 25.53 8.23
N VAL A 1021 -45.38 26.09 8.49
CA VAL A 1021 -45.92 26.33 9.85
C VAL A 1021 -45.97 25.05 10.68
N SER A 1022 -46.19 23.89 10.05
CA SER A 1022 -46.21 22.59 10.70
C SER A 1022 -44.87 22.12 11.28
N LEU A 1023 -43.75 22.85 11.09
CA LEU A 1023 -42.45 22.48 11.67
C LEU A 1023 -42.49 22.27 13.20
N THR A 1024 -43.46 22.89 13.89
CA THR A 1024 -43.67 22.73 15.34
C THR A 1024 -43.98 21.30 15.77
N THR A 1025 -44.43 20.44 14.86
CA THR A 1025 -44.72 19.02 15.16
C THR A 1025 -43.46 18.17 15.25
N PHE A 1026 -42.34 18.63 14.67
CA PHE A 1026 -41.05 17.94 14.65
C PHE A 1026 -40.16 18.35 15.84
N VAL A 1027 -40.62 18.07 17.06
CA VAL A 1027 -39.95 18.50 18.31
C VAL A 1027 -38.53 17.96 18.48
N SER A 1028 -38.19 16.83 17.85
CA SER A 1028 -36.85 16.19 17.90
C SER A 1028 -35.93 16.61 16.74
N LEU A 1029 -36.36 17.54 15.89
CA LEU A 1029 -35.62 17.95 14.69
C LEU A 1029 -34.28 18.59 15.08
N LYS A 1030 -33.17 17.99 14.63
CA LYS A 1030 -31.80 18.47 14.85
C LYS A 1030 -31.23 19.20 13.63
N ARG A 1031 -31.64 18.80 12.43
CA ARG A 1031 -31.14 19.35 11.16
C ARG A 1031 -32.29 19.62 10.19
N LEU A 1032 -32.38 20.87 9.73
CA LEU A 1032 -33.33 21.32 8.72
C LEU A 1032 -32.57 21.92 7.52
N VAL A 1033 -32.83 21.38 6.33
CA VAL A 1033 -32.28 21.90 5.07
C VAL A 1033 -33.43 22.23 4.13
N ILE A 1034 -33.47 23.48 3.64
CA ILE A 1034 -34.41 23.93 2.61
C ILE A 1034 -33.63 24.56 1.46
N GLU A 1035 -33.75 23.99 0.26
CA GLU A 1035 -32.99 24.42 -0.91
C GLU A 1035 -33.92 24.71 -2.10
N LYS A 1036 -33.68 25.78 -2.86
CA LYS A 1036 -34.38 26.08 -4.13
C LYS A 1036 -35.92 26.10 -4.00
N CYS A 1037 -36.44 26.67 -2.92
CA CYS A 1037 -37.88 26.87 -2.70
C CYS A 1037 -38.20 28.37 -2.82
N PRO A 1038 -38.57 28.89 -4.01
CA PRO A 1038 -38.57 30.31 -4.31
C PRO A 1038 -39.65 31.10 -3.56
N LYS A 1039 -40.83 30.53 -3.30
CA LYS A 1039 -41.96 31.18 -2.61
C LYS A 1039 -41.86 31.20 -1.08
N LEU A 1040 -40.77 30.68 -0.52
CA LEU A 1040 -40.57 30.63 0.92
C LEU A 1040 -40.20 32.02 1.46
N THR A 1041 -40.96 32.52 2.43
CA THR A 1041 -40.74 33.82 3.09
C THR A 1041 -40.56 33.66 4.60
N ALA A 1042 -40.20 34.73 5.31
CA ALA A 1042 -40.12 34.72 6.78
C ALA A 1042 -41.46 34.35 7.45
N ALA A 1043 -42.58 34.75 6.84
CA ALA A 1043 -43.93 34.45 7.31
C ALA A 1043 -44.35 32.99 7.07
N SER A 1044 -43.59 32.25 6.27
CA SER A 1044 -43.83 30.82 6.03
C SER A 1044 -43.49 29.95 7.25
N PHE A 1045 -42.69 30.46 8.20
CA PHE A 1045 -42.29 29.75 9.41
C PHE A 1045 -43.30 29.94 10.56
N PRO A 1046 -43.40 29.00 11.51
CA PRO A 1046 -44.35 29.12 12.62
C PRO A 1046 -44.04 30.28 13.58
N VAL A 1047 -45.09 30.86 14.16
CA VAL A 1047 -44.98 31.96 15.16
C VAL A 1047 -44.16 31.54 16.40
N ASN A 1048 -44.17 30.26 16.72
CA ASN A 1048 -43.43 29.63 17.82
C ASN A 1048 -42.19 28.87 17.35
N PHE A 1049 -41.57 29.26 16.22
CA PHE A 1049 -40.37 28.60 15.67
C PHE A 1049 -39.23 28.45 16.69
N TRP A 1050 -39.05 29.46 17.55
CA TRP A 1050 -38.08 29.45 18.66
C TRP A 1050 -38.23 28.27 19.64
N ARG A 1051 -39.38 27.58 19.68
CA ARG A 1051 -39.61 26.40 20.54
C ARG A 1051 -38.95 25.11 20.04
N LEU A 1052 -38.35 25.09 18.85
CA LEU A 1052 -37.61 23.92 18.33
C LEU A 1052 -36.23 23.80 19.00
N THR A 1053 -36.22 23.50 20.30
CA THR A 1053 -35.00 23.48 21.14
C THR A 1053 -34.01 22.36 20.80
N ALA A 1054 -34.39 21.41 19.95
CA ALA A 1054 -33.49 20.37 19.46
C ALA A 1054 -32.71 20.79 18.20
N LEU A 1055 -33.13 21.86 17.51
CA LEU A 1055 -32.61 22.24 16.20
C LEU A 1055 -31.21 22.85 16.33
N LYS A 1056 -30.20 22.17 15.78
CA LYS A 1056 -28.79 22.58 15.81
C LYS A 1056 -28.34 23.20 14.49
N VAL A 1057 -28.85 22.70 13.36
CA VAL A 1057 -28.43 23.12 12.02
C VAL A 1057 -29.63 23.57 11.21
N LEU A 1058 -29.58 24.81 10.74
CA LEU A 1058 -30.54 25.39 9.81
C LEU A 1058 -29.81 25.83 8.53
N SER A 1059 -30.17 25.26 7.40
CA SER A 1059 -29.63 25.63 6.10
C SER A 1059 -30.76 26.04 5.16
N ILE A 1060 -30.74 27.28 4.69
CA ILE A 1060 -31.65 27.78 3.66
C ILE A 1060 -30.82 28.26 2.48
N SER A 1061 -31.00 27.65 1.32
CA SER A 1061 -30.21 27.97 0.13
C SER A 1061 -31.09 28.20 -1.10
N TYR A 1062 -30.70 29.14 -1.95
CA TYR A 1062 -31.33 29.45 -3.24
C TYR A 1062 -32.85 29.70 -3.16
N CYS A 1063 -33.35 30.22 -2.04
CA CYS A 1063 -34.76 30.60 -1.84
C CYS A 1063 -34.91 32.11 -2.10
N THR A 1064 -35.38 32.48 -3.29
CA THR A 1064 -35.27 33.85 -3.82
C THR A 1064 -36.18 34.87 -3.16
N GLU A 1065 -37.36 34.49 -2.65
CA GLU A 1065 -38.28 35.41 -1.95
C GLU A 1065 -38.05 35.44 -0.42
N PHE A 1066 -37.05 34.71 0.08
CA PHE A 1066 -36.71 34.71 1.50
C PHE A 1066 -35.92 35.98 1.84
N GLN A 1067 -36.60 37.02 2.34
CA GLN A 1067 -36.03 38.37 2.53
C GLN A 1067 -35.54 38.68 3.94
N SER A 1068 -36.04 37.99 4.96
CA SER A 1068 -35.70 38.20 6.37
C SER A 1068 -35.76 36.88 7.14
N LEU A 1069 -35.13 36.83 8.32
CA LEU A 1069 -35.31 35.72 9.25
C LEU A 1069 -36.71 35.78 9.90
N PRO A 1070 -37.25 34.67 10.42
CA PRO A 1070 -38.54 34.66 11.10
C PRO A 1070 -38.58 35.72 12.22
N THR A 1071 -39.60 36.59 12.19
CA THR A 1071 -39.74 37.75 13.10
C THR A 1071 -39.87 37.37 14.58
N CYS A 1072 -40.24 36.12 14.86
CA CYS A 1072 -40.50 35.62 16.20
C CYS A 1072 -39.27 34.99 16.90
N GLY A 1073 -38.08 35.04 16.27
CA GLY A 1073 -36.89 34.44 16.87
C GLY A 1073 -36.44 33.13 16.19
N LEU A 1074 -35.13 32.95 16.03
CA LEU A 1074 -34.53 31.64 15.79
C LEU A 1074 -34.41 30.85 17.12
N PRO A 1075 -34.51 29.50 17.10
CA PRO A 1075 -34.21 28.66 18.26
C PRO A 1075 -32.81 28.95 18.84
N THR A 1076 -32.71 29.04 20.16
CA THR A 1076 -31.44 29.28 20.87
C THR A 1076 -30.43 28.13 20.75
N SER A 1077 -30.90 26.95 20.35
CA SER A 1077 -30.11 25.73 20.15
C SER A 1077 -29.32 25.69 18.84
N ILE A 1078 -29.50 26.65 17.93
CA ILE A 1078 -28.83 26.66 16.62
C ILE A 1078 -27.32 26.87 16.81
N GLU A 1079 -26.54 25.89 16.38
CA GLU A 1079 -25.07 25.89 16.35
C GLU A 1079 -24.54 26.37 14.98
N ALA A 1080 -25.28 26.11 13.90
CA ALA A 1080 -24.89 26.49 12.54
C ALA A 1080 -26.08 27.02 11.71
N LEU A 1081 -25.90 28.20 11.12
CA LEU A 1081 -26.85 28.83 10.21
C LEU A 1081 -26.19 29.08 8.84
N HIS A 1082 -26.73 28.43 7.81
CA HIS A 1082 -26.28 28.59 6.43
C HIS A 1082 -27.34 29.30 5.61
N LEU A 1083 -27.01 30.49 5.09
CA LEU A 1083 -27.84 31.22 4.13
C LEU A 1083 -26.99 31.42 2.85
N VAL A 1084 -27.43 30.81 1.74
CA VAL A 1084 -26.65 30.78 0.49
C VAL A 1084 -27.56 31.14 -0.67
N GLY A 1085 -27.24 32.15 -1.47
CA GLY A 1085 -28.04 32.49 -2.67
C GLY A 1085 -29.52 32.84 -2.40
N CYS A 1086 -29.87 33.29 -1.20
CA CYS A 1086 -31.20 33.81 -0.86
C CYS A 1086 -31.32 35.31 -1.21
N HIS A 1087 -32.45 35.96 -0.93
CA HIS A 1087 -32.67 37.36 -1.36
C HIS A 1087 -31.54 38.30 -0.89
N PRO A 1088 -31.07 39.26 -1.72
CA PRO A 1088 -29.91 40.12 -1.41
C PRO A 1088 -30.02 40.92 -0.09
N LYS A 1089 -31.25 41.24 0.33
CA LYS A 1089 -31.55 41.91 1.61
C LYS A 1089 -30.99 41.18 2.84
N LEU A 1090 -30.83 39.85 2.78
CA LEU A 1090 -30.27 39.06 3.88
C LEU A 1090 -28.75 39.16 4.02
N HIS A 1091 -28.05 39.54 2.94
CA HIS A 1091 -26.61 39.30 2.85
C HIS A 1091 -25.72 40.54 2.86
N GLY A 1092 -26.25 41.76 2.73
CA GLY A 1092 -25.45 43.00 2.78
C GLY A 1092 -24.19 42.93 1.93
N ASN A 1093 -24.31 43.08 0.60
CA ASN A 1093 -23.22 43.05 -0.40
C ASN A 1093 -22.35 41.77 -0.50
N SER A 1094 -22.52 40.74 0.34
CA SER A 1094 -21.98 39.39 0.12
C SER A 1094 -23.02 38.49 -0.55
N SER A 1095 -22.63 37.51 -1.37
CA SER A 1095 -23.59 36.56 -1.99
C SER A 1095 -23.84 35.30 -1.16
N ASN A 1096 -22.99 35.03 -0.14
CA ASN A 1096 -23.07 33.85 0.73
C ASN A 1096 -22.72 34.23 2.18
N LYS A 1097 -23.48 33.72 3.17
CA LYS A 1097 -23.19 33.93 4.60
C LYS A 1097 -23.34 32.62 5.36
N THR A 1098 -22.22 32.11 5.86
CA THR A 1098 -22.15 30.92 6.73
C THR A 1098 -21.75 31.39 8.11
N VAL A 1099 -22.58 31.08 9.11
CA VAL A 1099 -22.35 31.47 10.50
C VAL A 1099 -22.18 30.22 11.34
N ASN A 1100 -21.01 30.11 11.99
CA ASN A 1100 -20.58 28.89 12.69
C ASN A 1100 -20.43 29.08 14.20
N SER A 1101 -20.84 30.23 14.75
CA SER A 1101 -20.79 30.51 16.18
C SER A 1101 -22.10 31.13 16.69
N GLN A 1102 -22.48 30.78 17.92
CA GLN A 1102 -23.74 31.21 18.56
C GLN A 1102 -23.77 32.74 18.77
N GLU A 1103 -22.61 33.36 19.03
CA GLU A 1103 -22.45 34.82 19.15
C GLU A 1103 -22.72 35.54 17.82
N GLU A 1104 -22.24 34.99 16.70
CA GLU A 1104 -22.49 35.54 15.37
C GLU A 1104 -23.96 35.36 14.93
N VAL A 1105 -24.61 34.24 15.30
CA VAL A 1105 -26.06 34.05 15.05
C VAL A 1105 -26.87 35.09 15.82
N SER A 1106 -26.50 35.37 17.07
CA SER A 1106 -27.18 36.36 17.92
C SER A 1106 -27.00 37.81 17.43
N THR A 1107 -25.82 38.14 16.90
CA THR A 1107 -25.55 39.45 16.30
C THR A 1107 -26.31 39.60 14.98
N LEU A 1108 -26.34 38.57 14.13
CA LEU A 1108 -27.11 38.58 12.88
C LEU A 1108 -28.61 38.81 13.15
N HIS A 1109 -29.16 38.17 14.18
CA HIS A 1109 -30.54 38.32 14.59
C HIS A 1109 -30.86 39.76 15.04
N LYS A 1110 -29.93 40.43 15.74
CA LYS A 1110 -30.08 41.83 16.16
C LYS A 1110 -29.96 42.81 14.99
N THR A 1111 -29.10 42.52 14.01
CA THR A 1111 -28.89 43.38 12.83
C THR A 1111 -30.07 43.31 11.83
N LEU A 1112 -30.78 42.19 11.75
CA LEU A 1112 -31.92 42.01 10.83
C LEU A 1112 -33.29 42.39 11.45
N ALA A 1113 -33.36 42.55 12.77
CA ALA A 1113 -34.57 42.99 13.48
C ALA A 1113 -34.70 44.53 13.54
N HIS A 1114 -33.64 45.26 13.21
CA HIS A 1114 -33.61 46.70 12.91
C HIS A 1114 -33.70 46.91 11.40
#